data_AF-A0A9P8VXF8-F1
#
_entry.id   AF-A0A9P8VXF8-F1
#
_cell.length_a   1.000
_cell.length_b   1.000
_cell.length_c   1.000
_cell.angle_alpha   90.00
_cell.angle_beta   90.00
_cell.angle_gamma   90.00
#
_symmetry.space_group_name_H-M   'P 1'
#
loop_
_entity.id
_entity.type
_entity.pdbx_description
1 polymer ?
#
loop_
_entity_poly.entity_id
_entity_poly.type
_entity_poly.pdbx_seq_one_letter_code
_entity_poly.pdbx_strand_id
1 'polypeptide(L)'
;MSSPLNVDQLLSDLTLHEKVKLLSGRDTWSTNPVERLNVPSMTTTDGPHGARGTAFFNGPRGALLPSATAMGATFDTKLMRSVGNMLAVETKEKGCQILLAPTVCLQRSPLIGRGFEAFGEDPILSGLMASEYINGVQEDGVAVSIKHYAAHDQSSMSLEDGIRVSERTLRETHLLPFQLAVKHANPWSFMSAYHSINGVHTSEDPWLNERLLRQEWGWDGLVMSDWFGTYSTAEAVNTGLDLEMPGPTRWRGDLLIWSILSRKVKKSTLDERVRNLLNLANKVRPALEHQTRGDKTQFGDTPEKRELCREVARSSVVLLKNDKNVLPLDPSAQQTYGLIGPGVANPAVSGGGSADLVPYYVGKPLEAIQGLVGEERVKMAVGCYSHIFTPLLSENITIPGTEEVGFMLHWYGEDPDANPKAKPLHSTITTQAQMYFADSLPPSVPGAYWLRVNTTYTAPKTTTMQLGLSVLGKGRLYIDGKQVVDLWTSQPKKTLQTPMFNQASMEVTAELEAEAGKTYDISILLRNDAVFADVGAQSAGGLRVGCCEKIDPAVALAEAVELARHVDVPIVIAGLNADYESEASDRKDLELPPGVNELIEKVMEANTRTIIVNQSGCPVTMPWVKDVPTLVHAWFGGQETGNGIADVLFGCHNPTGRLSVTFPRRLEDTPAFLSYGKGVREMYYGEGVFIGYRYYEKLQNDPLFYFGYGLSYTTFEYSNLRAPKSVELGGQGEQSFEVSVDVTNTGDRDGHEIVQVYISDVECATLRPRKELKGFAKVWVAKGKTATAEIVLDKYALSYWDEEKEKWHAERGIFKVIISRSADPRDEVLEREFELEKDLYWIGV
;
A
#
# COMPACT_ATOMS: atom_id res chain seq x y z
N MET A 1 -18.12 1.82 -31.74
CA MET A 1 -18.30 0.95 -30.57
C MET A 1 -18.80 -0.38 -31.05
N SER A 2 -18.13 -1.47 -30.71
CA SER A 2 -18.65 -2.81 -30.98
C SER A 2 -19.86 -3.06 -30.09
N SER A 3 -20.84 -3.83 -30.56
CA SER A 3 -22.01 -4.19 -29.75
C SER A 3 -21.55 -4.96 -28.49
N PRO A 4 -22.26 -4.82 -27.34
CA PRO A 4 -22.01 -5.65 -26.17
C PRO A 4 -21.97 -7.13 -26.52
N LEU A 5 -21.13 -7.90 -25.82
CA LEU A 5 -21.05 -9.34 -25.94
C LEU A 5 -22.40 -9.95 -25.51
N ASN A 6 -23.03 -10.73 -26.39
CA ASN A 6 -24.19 -11.54 -26.03
C ASN A 6 -23.70 -12.80 -25.29
N VAL A 7 -23.72 -12.74 -23.96
CA VAL A 7 -23.11 -13.76 -23.11
C VAL A 7 -23.76 -15.14 -23.27
N ASP A 8 -25.08 -15.23 -23.36
CA ASP A 8 -25.79 -16.51 -23.54
C ASP A 8 -25.48 -17.16 -24.89
N GLN A 9 -25.41 -16.34 -25.95
CA GLN A 9 -25.02 -16.81 -27.27
C GLN A 9 -23.57 -17.32 -27.27
N LEU A 10 -22.64 -16.54 -26.69
CA LEU A 10 -21.23 -16.91 -26.61
C LEU A 10 -21.02 -18.20 -25.82
N LEU A 11 -21.72 -18.39 -24.70
CA LEU A 11 -21.65 -19.63 -23.92
C LEU A 11 -22.11 -20.85 -24.73
N SER A 12 -23.03 -20.67 -25.67
CA SER A 12 -23.49 -21.74 -26.57
C SER A 12 -22.48 -22.02 -27.69
N ASP A 13 -21.81 -20.97 -28.18
CA ASP A 13 -20.89 -21.06 -29.32
C ASP A 13 -19.46 -21.45 -28.93
N LEU A 14 -19.03 -21.20 -27.68
CA LEU A 14 -17.70 -21.55 -27.18
C LEU A 14 -17.55 -23.06 -27.03
N THR A 15 -16.45 -23.60 -27.57
CA THR A 15 -16.04 -24.98 -27.33
C THR A 15 -15.57 -25.17 -25.89
N LEU A 16 -15.51 -26.43 -25.43
CA LEU A 16 -14.99 -26.76 -24.11
C LEU A 16 -13.56 -26.21 -23.89
N HIS A 17 -12.68 -26.34 -24.88
CA HIS A 17 -11.30 -25.86 -24.78
C HIS A 17 -11.24 -24.32 -24.70
N GLU A 18 -12.07 -23.61 -25.46
CA GLU A 18 -12.12 -22.14 -25.38
C GLU A 18 -12.67 -21.68 -24.03
N LYS A 19 -13.71 -22.32 -23.50
CA LYS A 19 -14.23 -22.04 -22.14
C LYS A 19 -13.14 -22.23 -21.08
N VAL A 20 -12.44 -23.36 -21.11
CA VAL A 20 -11.35 -23.64 -20.16
C VAL A 20 -10.23 -22.61 -20.28
N LYS A 21 -9.79 -22.29 -21.51
CA LYS A 21 -8.74 -21.30 -21.77
C LYS A 21 -9.09 -19.89 -21.30
N LEU A 22 -10.36 -19.49 -21.38
CA LEU A 22 -10.84 -18.19 -20.87
C LEU A 22 -10.69 -18.05 -19.35
N LEU A 23 -10.67 -19.14 -18.58
CA LEU A 23 -10.63 -19.12 -17.11
C LEU A 23 -9.21 -19.07 -16.53
N SER A 24 -8.22 -18.75 -17.34
CA SER A 24 -6.84 -18.54 -16.90
C SER A 24 -6.19 -17.37 -17.64
N GLY A 25 -5.18 -16.75 -17.02
CA GLY A 25 -4.30 -15.79 -17.67
C GLY A 25 -3.64 -16.37 -18.93
N ARG A 26 -3.46 -15.53 -19.95
CA ARG A 26 -2.64 -15.81 -21.14
C ARG A 26 -1.16 -15.65 -20.80
N ASP A 27 -0.86 -14.60 -20.05
CA ASP A 27 0.45 -14.16 -19.60
C ASP A 27 0.33 -13.63 -18.17
N THR A 28 1.35 -12.93 -17.67
CA THR A 28 1.35 -12.37 -16.32
C THR A 28 0.16 -11.44 -16.05
N TRP A 29 -0.31 -10.70 -17.06
CA TRP A 29 -1.21 -9.57 -16.85
C TRP A 29 -2.55 -9.68 -17.59
N SER A 30 -2.66 -10.52 -18.60
CA SER A 30 -3.77 -10.47 -19.57
C SER A 30 -4.58 -11.76 -19.62
N THR A 31 -5.88 -11.66 -19.87
CA THR A 31 -6.75 -12.82 -20.11
C THR A 31 -6.61 -13.36 -21.53
N ASN A 32 -7.04 -14.60 -21.76
CA ASN A 32 -7.06 -15.17 -23.10
C ASN A 32 -8.20 -14.57 -23.96
N PRO A 33 -7.95 -14.19 -25.24
CA PRO A 33 -9.00 -13.81 -26.18
C PRO A 33 -9.62 -15.04 -26.89
N VAL A 34 -10.80 -14.84 -27.49
CA VAL A 34 -11.40 -15.75 -28.49
C VAL A 34 -11.78 -14.96 -29.73
N GLU A 35 -10.84 -14.82 -30.67
CA GLU A 35 -10.94 -13.94 -31.83
C GLU A 35 -12.13 -14.25 -32.74
N ARG A 36 -12.39 -15.53 -33.03
CA ARG A 36 -13.51 -15.94 -33.92
C ARG A 36 -14.89 -15.50 -33.40
N LEU A 37 -14.99 -15.26 -32.09
CA LEU A 37 -16.21 -14.86 -31.39
C LEU A 37 -16.15 -13.41 -30.88
N ASN A 38 -15.10 -12.66 -31.25
CA ASN A 38 -14.85 -11.29 -30.82
C ASN A 38 -14.80 -11.12 -29.29
N VAL A 39 -14.37 -12.15 -28.55
CA VAL A 39 -14.10 -12.02 -27.10
C VAL A 39 -12.70 -11.40 -26.93
N PRO A 40 -12.59 -10.18 -26.36
CA PRO A 40 -11.33 -9.49 -26.23
C PRO A 40 -10.50 -10.07 -25.07
N SER A 41 -9.18 -9.81 -25.13
CA SER A 41 -8.31 -9.93 -23.95
C SER A 41 -8.50 -8.69 -23.07
N MET A 42 -8.56 -8.89 -21.76
CA MET A 42 -8.53 -7.82 -20.75
C MET A 42 -7.17 -7.83 -20.08
N THR A 43 -6.61 -6.66 -19.83
CA THR A 43 -5.31 -6.48 -19.19
C THR A 43 -5.47 -5.92 -17.78
N THR A 44 -4.77 -6.53 -16.83
CA THR A 44 -4.71 -6.11 -15.43
C THR A 44 -3.48 -5.25 -15.16
N THR A 45 -3.54 -4.44 -14.11
CA THR A 45 -2.37 -3.72 -13.59
C THR A 45 -2.48 -3.52 -12.08
N ASP A 46 -1.40 -3.69 -11.34
CA ASP A 46 -1.31 -3.21 -9.97
C ASP A 46 -1.21 -1.68 -9.94
N GLY A 47 -1.64 -0.98 -8.90
CA GLY A 47 -2.33 -1.46 -7.71
C GLY A 47 -2.94 -0.29 -6.91
N PRO A 48 -2.90 -0.33 -5.56
CA PRO A 48 -3.79 0.48 -4.73
C PRO A 48 -3.43 1.96 -4.58
N HIS A 49 -2.20 2.38 -4.90
CA HIS A 49 -1.78 3.79 -4.84
C HIS A 49 -1.02 4.23 -6.11
N GLY A 50 -1.40 3.66 -7.25
CA GLY A 50 -0.87 3.99 -8.56
C GLY A 50 -0.97 2.83 -9.55
N ALA A 51 -1.25 3.10 -10.83
CA ALA A 51 -1.27 2.07 -11.87
C ALA A 51 0.14 1.91 -12.46
N ARG A 52 0.81 0.77 -12.23
CA ARG A 52 2.18 0.47 -12.70
C ARG A 52 2.26 0.19 -14.20
N GLY A 53 1.22 -0.42 -14.75
CA GLY A 53 1.24 -1.07 -16.07
C GLY A 53 1.58 -2.57 -15.98
N THR A 54 2.13 -3.11 -17.06
CA THR A 54 2.30 -4.56 -17.29
C THR A 54 3.75 -5.02 -17.21
N ALA A 55 4.63 -4.28 -16.52
CA ALA A 55 6.03 -4.65 -16.36
C ALA A 55 6.62 -3.98 -15.11
N PHE A 56 7.39 -4.73 -14.31
CA PHE A 56 8.24 -4.15 -13.26
C PHE A 56 9.46 -3.42 -13.85
N PHE A 57 10.13 -4.06 -14.80
CA PHE A 57 11.30 -3.52 -15.47
C PHE A 57 10.93 -2.84 -16.80
N ASN A 58 11.40 -1.60 -16.98
CA ASN A 58 11.11 -0.76 -18.13
C ASN A 58 9.60 -0.60 -18.43
N GLY A 59 8.77 -0.67 -17.39
CA GLY A 59 7.36 -0.29 -17.46
C GLY A 59 7.17 1.22 -17.67
N PRO A 60 5.97 1.66 -18.07
CA PRO A 60 5.65 3.08 -18.12
C PRO A 60 5.71 3.69 -16.72
N ARG A 61 6.07 4.98 -16.64
CA ARG A 61 5.95 5.74 -15.39
C ARG A 61 4.47 5.98 -15.06
N GLY A 62 4.17 6.17 -13.77
CA GLY A 62 2.80 6.44 -13.30
C GLY A 62 2.74 7.49 -12.21
N ALA A 63 1.53 7.95 -11.93
CA ALA A 63 1.27 8.77 -10.76
C ALA A 63 1.39 7.91 -9.49
N LEU A 64 2.34 8.23 -8.60
CA LEU A 64 2.52 7.56 -7.31
C LEU A 64 1.85 8.38 -6.20
N LEU A 65 0.70 7.90 -5.75
CA LEU A 65 -0.02 8.48 -4.61
C LEU A 65 0.64 8.08 -3.29
N PRO A 66 0.33 8.80 -2.19
CA PRO A 66 0.66 8.33 -0.85
C PRO A 66 0.15 6.92 -0.57
N SER A 67 0.80 6.22 0.38
CA SER A 67 0.40 4.88 0.80
C SER A 67 -1.06 4.84 1.26
N ALA A 68 -1.69 3.67 1.24
CA ALA A 68 -3.09 3.57 1.61
C ALA A 68 -3.34 3.95 3.08
N THR A 69 -2.39 3.68 3.98
CA THR A 69 -2.46 4.17 5.38
C THR A 69 -2.50 5.69 5.45
N ALA A 70 -1.74 6.38 4.59
CA ALA A 70 -1.77 7.83 4.46
C ALA A 70 -3.11 8.30 3.88
N MET A 71 -3.62 7.62 2.84
CA MET A 71 -4.94 7.91 2.29
C MET A 71 -6.05 7.74 3.33
N GLY A 72 -6.01 6.67 4.13
CA GLY A 72 -6.93 6.45 5.25
C GLY A 72 -6.84 7.55 6.31
N ALA A 73 -5.63 8.08 6.54
CA ALA A 73 -5.41 9.19 7.48
C ALA A 73 -6.08 10.51 7.06
N THR A 74 -6.54 10.62 5.81
CA THR A 74 -7.27 11.81 5.35
C THR A 74 -8.71 11.87 5.88
N PHE A 75 -9.31 10.72 6.22
CA PHE A 75 -10.75 10.55 6.53
C PHE A 75 -11.65 11.29 5.53
N ASP A 76 -11.28 11.27 4.25
CA ASP A 76 -11.95 12.02 3.19
C ASP A 76 -12.39 11.11 2.04
N THR A 77 -13.64 10.66 2.11
CA THR A 77 -14.23 9.78 1.10
C THR A 77 -14.39 10.48 -0.26
N LYS A 78 -14.55 11.82 -0.29
CA LYS A 78 -14.64 12.58 -1.55
C LYS A 78 -13.27 12.66 -2.23
N LEU A 79 -12.21 12.81 -1.45
CA LEU A 79 -10.84 12.73 -1.94
C LEU A 79 -10.54 11.32 -2.47
N MET A 80 -11.02 10.26 -1.81
CA MET A 80 -10.88 8.88 -2.31
C MET A 80 -11.59 8.65 -3.65
N ARG A 81 -12.79 9.22 -3.85
CA ARG A 81 -13.45 9.18 -5.16
C ARG A 81 -12.62 9.85 -6.25
N SER A 82 -12.04 11.01 -5.94
CA SER A 82 -11.15 11.74 -6.85
C SER A 82 -9.90 10.94 -7.20
N VAL A 83 -9.30 10.27 -6.20
CA VAL A 83 -8.20 9.31 -6.39
C VAL A 83 -8.63 8.18 -7.33
N GLY A 84 -9.80 7.57 -7.10
CA GLY A 84 -10.34 6.53 -7.96
C GLY A 84 -10.53 6.99 -9.41
N ASN A 85 -11.09 8.18 -9.62
CA ASN A 85 -11.25 8.76 -10.95
C ASN A 85 -9.89 8.94 -11.66
N MET A 86 -8.87 9.47 -10.96
CA MET A 86 -7.52 9.61 -11.53
C MET A 86 -6.93 8.25 -11.90
N LEU A 87 -7.09 7.24 -11.06
CA LEU A 87 -6.53 5.91 -11.29
C LEU A 87 -7.21 5.17 -12.43
N ALA A 88 -8.51 5.41 -12.69
CA ALA A 88 -9.14 4.91 -13.91
C ALA A 88 -8.51 5.50 -15.18
N VAL A 89 -8.21 6.80 -15.15
CA VAL A 89 -7.50 7.48 -16.26
C VAL A 89 -6.10 6.88 -16.44
N GLU A 90 -5.31 6.78 -15.38
CA GLU A 90 -3.96 6.17 -15.41
C GLU A 90 -4.00 4.71 -15.92
N THR A 91 -5.03 3.95 -15.54
CA THR A 91 -5.21 2.55 -15.96
C THR A 91 -5.46 2.46 -17.47
N LYS A 92 -6.34 3.32 -18.01
CA LYS A 92 -6.64 3.39 -19.45
C LYS A 92 -5.46 3.89 -20.28
N GLU A 93 -4.71 4.87 -19.78
CA GLU A 93 -3.49 5.38 -20.42
C GLU A 93 -2.42 4.28 -20.57
N LYS A 94 -2.43 3.28 -19.69
CA LYS A 94 -1.55 2.10 -19.76
C LYS A 94 -2.16 0.95 -20.56
N GLY A 95 -3.31 1.17 -21.21
CA GLY A 95 -4.01 0.16 -22.01
C GLY A 95 -4.61 -0.98 -21.18
N CYS A 96 -4.81 -0.76 -19.88
CA CYS A 96 -5.34 -1.73 -18.94
C CYS A 96 -6.82 -1.48 -18.65
N GLN A 97 -7.51 -2.51 -18.15
CA GLN A 97 -8.96 -2.51 -17.91
C GLN A 97 -9.33 -2.85 -16.48
N ILE A 98 -8.41 -3.44 -15.72
CA ILE A 98 -8.65 -3.92 -14.36
C ILE A 98 -7.50 -3.43 -13.48
N LEU A 99 -7.81 -2.61 -12.49
CA LEU A 99 -6.89 -2.16 -11.46
C LEU A 99 -6.96 -3.11 -10.26
N LEU A 100 -5.83 -3.67 -9.84
CA LEU A 100 -5.74 -4.64 -8.75
C LEU A 100 -5.69 -3.93 -7.40
N ALA A 101 -6.83 -3.36 -7.01
CA ALA A 101 -7.00 -2.42 -5.92
C ALA A 101 -8.48 -2.31 -5.49
N PRO A 102 -8.80 -1.61 -4.39
CA PRO A 102 -7.89 -1.25 -3.31
C PRO A 102 -7.59 -2.47 -2.43
N THR A 103 -6.52 -2.37 -1.62
CA THR A 103 -6.25 -3.35 -0.57
C THR A 103 -6.95 -2.90 0.71
N VAL A 104 -7.79 -3.77 1.30
CA VAL A 104 -8.69 -3.43 2.43
C VAL A 104 -8.54 -4.32 3.66
N CYS A 105 -7.48 -5.14 3.69
CA CYS A 105 -7.07 -5.91 4.86
C CYS A 105 -6.77 -4.97 6.04
N LEU A 106 -6.76 -5.49 7.27
CA LEU A 106 -6.65 -4.65 8.47
C LEU A 106 -5.28 -4.85 9.12
N GLN A 107 -4.68 -3.77 9.62
CA GLN A 107 -3.42 -3.84 10.39
C GLN A 107 -3.67 -4.39 11.80
N ARG A 108 -4.07 -5.67 11.88
CA ARG A 108 -4.21 -6.45 13.12
C ARG A 108 -2.94 -6.37 13.98
N SER A 109 -1.80 -6.42 13.32
CA SER A 109 -0.47 -6.21 13.90
C SER A 109 0.22 -5.04 13.18
N PRO A 110 0.96 -4.19 13.90
CA PRO A 110 1.79 -3.17 13.26
C PRO A 110 2.99 -3.75 12.50
N LEU A 111 3.32 -5.04 12.67
CA LEU A 111 4.49 -5.67 12.03
C LEU A 111 4.25 -6.08 10.57
N ILE A 112 3.01 -6.07 10.10
CA ILE A 112 2.65 -6.47 8.75
C ILE A 112 3.41 -5.65 7.70
N GLY A 113 4.15 -6.32 6.82
CA GLY A 113 4.95 -5.57 5.84
C GLY A 113 4.15 -4.95 4.71
N ARG A 114 2.91 -5.41 4.47
CA ARG A 114 1.94 -4.74 3.57
C ARG A 114 0.98 -3.82 4.30
N GLY A 115 1.26 -3.47 5.56
CA GLY A 115 0.38 -2.58 6.33
C GLY A 115 0.20 -1.23 5.64
N PHE A 116 1.25 -0.68 5.06
CA PHE A 116 1.19 0.56 4.27
C PHE A 116 0.19 0.50 3.10
N GLU A 117 -0.12 -0.70 2.61
CA GLU A 117 -0.93 -0.93 1.43
C GLU A 117 -2.44 -0.94 1.72
N ALA A 118 -2.87 -0.98 2.98
CA ALA A 118 -4.28 -0.91 3.38
C ALA A 118 -4.63 0.37 4.16
N PHE A 119 -5.90 0.77 4.19
CA PHE A 119 -6.32 2.08 4.69
C PHE A 119 -6.12 2.32 6.19
N GLY A 120 -6.37 1.32 7.04
CA GLY A 120 -6.28 1.47 8.49
C GLY A 120 -6.87 0.29 9.27
N GLU A 121 -6.72 0.35 10.60
CA GLU A 121 -7.06 -0.77 11.49
C GLU A 121 -8.58 -0.93 11.73
N ASP A 122 -9.37 0.08 11.36
CA ASP A 122 -10.81 0.11 11.59
C ASP A 122 -11.59 -0.31 10.34
N PRO A 123 -12.51 -1.29 10.45
CA PRO A 123 -13.24 -1.80 9.29
C PRO A 123 -14.23 -0.79 8.68
N ILE A 124 -14.78 0.15 9.46
CA ILE A 124 -15.66 1.19 8.92
C ILE A 124 -14.85 2.20 8.13
N LEU A 125 -13.72 2.66 8.66
CA LEU A 125 -12.81 3.54 7.91
C LEU A 125 -12.39 2.87 6.59
N SER A 126 -11.85 1.66 6.67
CA SER A 126 -11.34 0.95 5.49
C SER A 126 -12.44 0.66 4.46
N GLY A 127 -13.63 0.24 4.90
CA GLY A 127 -14.76 -0.03 4.01
C GLY A 127 -15.31 1.21 3.30
N LEU A 128 -15.46 2.33 4.02
CA LEU A 128 -15.99 3.58 3.43
C LEU A 128 -14.99 4.24 2.48
N MET A 129 -13.70 4.26 2.84
CA MET A 129 -12.63 4.77 1.97
C MET A 129 -12.51 3.94 0.69
N ALA A 130 -12.53 2.61 0.82
CA ALA A 130 -12.52 1.71 -0.32
C ALA A 130 -13.74 1.88 -1.22
N SER A 131 -14.93 2.08 -0.66
CA SER A 131 -16.16 2.22 -1.43
C SER A 131 -16.11 3.41 -2.38
N GLU A 132 -15.70 4.59 -1.91
CA GLU A 132 -15.59 5.75 -2.78
C GLU A 132 -14.41 5.67 -3.75
N TYR A 133 -13.28 5.08 -3.36
CA TYR A 133 -12.20 4.73 -4.28
C TYR A 133 -12.72 3.87 -5.45
N ILE A 134 -13.47 2.81 -5.13
CA ILE A 134 -14.01 1.87 -6.12
C ILE A 134 -15.03 2.56 -7.02
N ASN A 135 -15.94 3.35 -6.45
CA ASN A 135 -16.88 4.16 -7.21
C ASN A 135 -16.15 5.03 -8.23
N GLY A 136 -15.12 5.77 -7.78
CA GLY A 136 -14.33 6.62 -8.67
C GLY A 136 -13.67 5.87 -9.83
N VAL A 137 -13.15 4.66 -9.58
CA VAL A 137 -12.54 3.85 -10.65
C VAL A 137 -13.60 3.34 -11.65
N GLN A 138 -14.70 2.80 -11.14
CA GLN A 138 -15.73 2.13 -11.96
C GLN A 138 -16.59 3.10 -12.78
N GLU A 139 -16.74 4.35 -12.34
CA GLU A 139 -17.44 5.42 -13.08
C GLU A 139 -16.90 5.62 -14.50
N ASP A 140 -15.61 5.36 -14.71
CA ASP A 140 -14.91 5.59 -15.97
C ASP A 140 -14.62 4.28 -16.74
N GLY A 141 -15.40 3.23 -16.43
CA GLY A 141 -15.41 1.96 -17.16
C GLY A 141 -14.17 1.09 -16.95
N VAL A 142 -13.46 1.27 -15.84
CA VAL A 142 -12.34 0.43 -15.39
C VAL A 142 -12.82 -0.41 -14.22
N ALA A 143 -12.48 -1.70 -14.21
CA ALA A 143 -12.80 -2.56 -13.07
C ALA A 143 -11.77 -2.39 -11.95
N VAL A 144 -12.23 -2.61 -10.73
CA VAL A 144 -11.37 -2.91 -9.58
C VAL A 144 -11.35 -4.41 -9.32
N SER A 145 -10.26 -4.90 -8.74
CA SER A 145 -10.19 -6.20 -8.05
C SER A 145 -9.85 -5.95 -6.58
N ILE A 146 -10.89 -5.79 -5.75
CA ILE A 146 -10.72 -5.51 -4.32
C ILE A 146 -9.98 -6.68 -3.65
N LYS A 147 -8.97 -6.38 -2.81
CA LYS A 147 -8.02 -7.41 -2.34
C LYS A 147 -7.56 -7.26 -0.89
N HIS A 148 -7.03 -8.31 -0.25
CA HIS A 148 -7.09 -9.71 -0.68
C HIS A 148 -8.17 -10.42 0.16
N TYR A 149 -9.14 -11.02 -0.51
CA TYR A 149 -10.32 -11.61 0.09
C TYR A 149 -10.02 -13.01 0.64
N ALA A 150 -9.86 -13.20 1.95
CA ALA A 150 -9.94 -12.22 3.04
C ALA A 150 -8.79 -12.41 4.06
N ALA A 151 -8.71 -11.53 5.08
CA ALA A 151 -7.82 -11.64 6.24
C ALA A 151 -6.31 -11.80 5.92
N HIS A 152 -5.83 -11.18 4.84
CA HIS A 152 -4.41 -11.20 4.47
C HIS A 152 -3.61 -10.20 5.30
N ASP A 153 -3.51 -10.49 6.60
CA ASP A 153 -2.94 -9.59 7.59
C ASP A 153 -1.50 -9.97 7.98
N GLN A 154 -0.86 -10.88 7.22
CA GLN A 154 0.55 -11.25 7.32
C GLN A 154 1.14 -11.44 5.91
N SER A 155 2.35 -10.93 5.68
CA SER A 155 3.00 -11.01 4.37
C SER A 155 3.94 -12.20 4.23
N SER A 156 4.68 -12.54 5.29
CA SER A 156 5.63 -13.65 5.26
C SER A 156 4.91 -14.99 5.24
N MET A 157 5.40 -15.95 4.46
CA MET A 157 4.85 -17.32 4.35
C MET A 157 3.36 -17.40 3.94
N SER A 158 2.84 -16.36 3.29
CA SER A 158 1.42 -16.23 2.91
C SER A 158 0.80 -17.45 2.19
N LEU A 159 1.59 -18.23 1.44
CA LEU A 159 1.10 -19.46 0.78
C LEU A 159 0.95 -20.64 1.73
N GLU A 160 1.76 -20.70 2.78
CA GLU A 160 1.84 -21.84 3.73
C GLU A 160 0.98 -21.61 4.98
N ASP A 161 0.64 -20.35 5.26
CA ASP A 161 -0.06 -19.97 6.47
C ASP A 161 -1.52 -20.49 6.50
N GLY A 162 -1.92 -21.00 7.66
CA GLY A 162 -3.32 -21.23 8.00
C GLY A 162 -3.75 -20.35 9.16
N ILE A 163 -4.85 -19.62 9.02
CA ILE A 163 -5.42 -18.85 10.13
C ILE A 163 -6.56 -19.62 10.78
N ARG A 164 -6.64 -19.54 12.11
CA ARG A 164 -7.71 -20.04 12.95
C ARG A 164 -8.39 -18.86 13.62
N VAL A 165 -9.66 -18.67 13.28
CA VAL A 165 -10.39 -17.44 13.60
C VAL A 165 -11.89 -17.74 13.75
N SER A 166 -12.54 -17.07 14.71
CA SER A 166 -13.98 -17.19 14.91
C SER A 166 -14.76 -16.54 13.76
N GLU A 167 -16.00 -16.99 13.51
CA GLU A 167 -16.82 -16.34 12.48
C GLU A 167 -17.13 -14.90 12.91
N ARG A 168 -17.37 -14.66 14.21
CA ARG A 168 -17.57 -13.31 14.74
C ARG A 168 -16.42 -12.37 14.41
N THR A 169 -15.18 -12.79 14.64
CA THR A 169 -13.99 -12.01 14.29
C THR A 169 -13.96 -11.74 12.80
N LEU A 170 -14.09 -12.76 11.96
CA LEU A 170 -14.09 -12.57 10.50
C LEU A 170 -15.16 -11.57 10.06
N ARG A 171 -16.39 -11.71 10.56
CA ARG A 171 -17.55 -10.89 10.19
C ARG A 171 -17.43 -9.44 10.64
N GLU A 172 -17.03 -9.20 11.89
CA GLU A 172 -16.98 -7.86 12.47
C GLU A 172 -15.72 -7.09 12.12
N THR A 173 -14.63 -7.77 11.73
CA THR A 173 -13.37 -7.12 11.34
C THR A 173 -13.02 -7.41 9.87
N HIS A 174 -12.44 -8.55 9.55
CA HIS A 174 -11.72 -8.76 8.27
C HIS A 174 -12.62 -8.83 7.02
N LEU A 175 -13.91 -9.17 7.16
CA LEU A 175 -14.88 -9.23 6.07
C LEU A 175 -15.70 -7.95 5.96
N LEU A 176 -15.83 -7.17 7.03
CA LEU A 176 -16.68 -5.98 7.05
C LEU A 176 -16.27 -4.92 6.02
N PRO A 177 -14.97 -4.61 5.76
CA PRO A 177 -14.58 -3.71 4.68
C PRO A 177 -15.07 -4.17 3.31
N PHE A 178 -14.99 -5.48 3.03
CA PHE A 178 -15.49 -6.06 1.78
C PHE A 178 -17.01 -5.98 1.69
N GLN A 179 -17.72 -6.29 2.79
CA GLN A 179 -19.18 -6.20 2.85
C GLN A 179 -19.68 -4.78 2.60
N LEU A 180 -19.01 -3.78 3.20
CA LEU A 180 -19.30 -2.36 2.97
C LEU A 180 -18.99 -1.95 1.52
N ALA A 181 -17.90 -2.44 0.94
CA ALA A 181 -17.60 -2.20 -0.47
C ALA A 181 -18.68 -2.79 -1.41
N VAL A 182 -19.19 -3.99 -1.13
CA VAL A 182 -20.32 -4.56 -1.87
C VAL A 182 -21.55 -3.66 -1.76
N LYS A 183 -21.86 -3.20 -0.54
CA LYS A 183 -22.99 -2.32 -0.27
C LYS A 183 -22.93 -1.01 -1.03
N HIS A 184 -21.81 -0.31 -0.93
CA HIS A 184 -21.72 1.09 -1.33
C HIS A 184 -21.09 1.28 -2.71
N ALA A 185 -20.45 0.27 -3.27
CA ALA A 185 -19.72 0.39 -4.54
C ALA A 185 -19.86 -0.81 -5.50
N ASN A 186 -20.34 -1.96 -5.01
CA ASN A 186 -20.51 -3.20 -5.79
C ASN A 186 -19.32 -3.50 -6.73
N PRO A 187 -18.12 -3.78 -6.19
CA PRO A 187 -16.90 -3.96 -6.99
C PRO A 187 -17.09 -5.07 -8.03
N TRP A 188 -16.60 -4.87 -9.24
CA TRP A 188 -16.84 -5.81 -10.34
C TRP A 188 -15.99 -7.07 -10.29
N SER A 189 -14.90 -7.06 -9.52
CA SER A 189 -14.13 -8.26 -9.21
C SER A 189 -13.50 -8.23 -7.82
N PHE A 190 -13.18 -9.43 -7.33
CA PHE A 190 -12.45 -9.70 -6.08
C PHE A 190 -11.19 -10.48 -6.40
N MET A 191 -10.12 -10.24 -5.64
CA MET A 191 -8.93 -11.08 -5.64
C MET A 191 -8.89 -11.90 -4.35
N SER A 192 -8.83 -13.23 -4.46
CA SER A 192 -8.72 -14.11 -3.29
C SER A 192 -7.35 -13.95 -2.62
N ALA A 193 -7.27 -14.10 -1.30
CA ALA A 193 -5.99 -14.16 -0.58
C ALA A 193 -5.20 -15.44 -0.90
N TYR A 194 -3.94 -15.47 -0.43
CA TYR A 194 -3.05 -16.62 -0.58
C TYR A 194 -3.33 -17.74 0.42
N HIS A 195 -3.55 -17.40 1.69
CA HIS A 195 -3.51 -18.34 2.81
C HIS A 195 -4.81 -19.13 2.96
N SER A 196 -4.84 -20.03 3.95
CA SER A 196 -6.04 -20.77 4.32
C SER A 196 -6.73 -20.18 5.55
N ILE A 197 -8.06 -20.12 5.52
CA ILE A 197 -8.90 -19.73 6.67
C ILE A 197 -9.58 -20.98 7.19
N ASN A 198 -9.41 -21.27 8.47
CA ASN A 198 -10.00 -22.42 9.15
C ASN A 198 -9.77 -23.77 8.43
N GLY A 199 -8.68 -23.90 7.68
CA GLY A 199 -8.20 -25.13 7.07
C GLY A 199 -8.48 -25.29 5.57
N VAL A 200 -9.05 -24.28 4.90
CA VAL A 200 -9.29 -24.27 3.45
C VAL A 200 -8.70 -23.00 2.84
N HIS A 201 -8.00 -23.10 1.69
CA HIS A 201 -7.49 -21.90 1.03
C HIS A 201 -8.62 -21.00 0.57
N THR A 202 -8.45 -19.68 0.70
CA THR A 202 -9.49 -18.71 0.33
C THR A 202 -9.91 -18.80 -1.13
N SER A 203 -9.02 -19.26 -2.02
CA SER A 203 -9.33 -19.46 -3.44
C SER A 203 -10.17 -20.71 -3.75
N GLU A 204 -10.44 -21.56 -2.76
CA GLU A 204 -11.24 -22.78 -2.90
C GLU A 204 -12.22 -23.02 -1.74
N ASP A 205 -12.50 -21.99 -0.93
CA ASP A 205 -13.38 -22.09 0.23
C ASP A 205 -14.86 -21.89 -0.16
N PRO A 206 -15.72 -22.94 -0.04
CA PRO A 206 -17.15 -22.83 -0.35
C PRO A 206 -17.92 -21.92 0.61
N TRP A 207 -17.50 -21.82 1.88
CA TRP A 207 -18.13 -20.92 2.84
C TRP A 207 -17.88 -19.48 2.44
N LEU A 208 -16.63 -19.15 2.11
CA LEU A 208 -16.21 -17.79 1.76
C LEU A 208 -16.74 -17.34 0.38
N ASN A 209 -16.58 -18.18 -0.64
CA ASN A 209 -16.83 -17.78 -2.03
C ASN A 209 -18.26 -18.06 -2.49
N GLU A 210 -18.91 -19.13 -2.04
CA GLU A 210 -20.29 -19.43 -2.45
C GLU A 210 -21.31 -18.94 -1.42
N ARG A 211 -21.24 -19.46 -0.18
CA ARG A 211 -22.25 -19.20 0.85
C ARG A 211 -22.27 -17.72 1.22
N LEU A 212 -21.11 -17.15 1.54
CA LEU A 212 -21.02 -15.75 1.94
C LEU A 212 -21.15 -14.81 0.74
N LEU A 213 -20.19 -14.86 -0.18
CA LEU A 213 -20.07 -13.86 -1.23
C LEU A 213 -21.23 -13.90 -2.25
N ARG A 214 -21.61 -15.09 -2.77
CA ARG A 214 -22.69 -15.21 -3.77
C ARG A 214 -24.08 -15.26 -3.15
N GLN A 215 -24.29 -16.11 -2.15
CA GLN A 215 -25.64 -16.38 -1.64
C GLN A 215 -26.07 -15.36 -0.60
N GLU A 216 -25.21 -15.04 0.37
CA GLU A 216 -25.56 -14.14 1.46
C GLU A 216 -25.47 -12.66 1.03
N TRP A 217 -24.34 -12.22 0.48
CA TRP A 217 -24.16 -10.84 0.02
C TRP A 217 -24.81 -10.57 -1.35
N GLY A 218 -25.21 -11.62 -2.08
CA GLY A 218 -25.87 -11.47 -3.38
C GLY A 218 -24.96 -10.94 -4.48
N TRP A 219 -23.63 -11.05 -4.34
CA TRP A 219 -22.67 -10.45 -5.27
C TRP A 219 -22.42 -11.33 -6.51
N ASP A 220 -22.39 -10.71 -7.69
CA ASP A 220 -22.42 -11.38 -9.00
C ASP A 220 -21.22 -11.08 -9.92
N GLY A 221 -20.14 -10.51 -9.38
CA GLY A 221 -18.91 -10.18 -10.15
C GLY A 221 -17.95 -11.36 -10.35
N LEU A 222 -16.69 -11.05 -10.69
CA LEU A 222 -15.64 -12.05 -10.99
C LEU A 222 -14.68 -12.25 -9.81
N VAL A 223 -14.43 -13.49 -9.37
CA VAL A 223 -13.34 -13.80 -8.43
C VAL A 223 -12.10 -14.26 -9.19
N MET A 224 -10.98 -13.56 -9.03
CA MET A 224 -9.68 -13.99 -9.54
C MET A 224 -8.77 -14.44 -8.40
N SER A 225 -7.82 -15.33 -8.70
CA SER A 225 -6.77 -15.64 -7.73
C SER A 225 -5.81 -14.46 -7.61
N ASP A 226 -5.16 -14.33 -6.45
CA ASP A 226 -3.85 -13.68 -6.41
C ASP A 226 -2.83 -14.47 -7.28
N TRP A 227 -1.67 -13.90 -7.57
CA TRP A 227 -0.69 -14.46 -8.49
C TRP A 227 -0.14 -15.80 -7.97
N PHE A 228 -0.49 -16.88 -8.68
CA PHE A 228 -0.22 -18.28 -8.30
C PHE A 228 -1.01 -18.78 -7.07
N GLY A 229 -1.96 -18.00 -6.54
CA GLY A 229 -2.81 -18.33 -5.40
C GLY A 229 -3.95 -19.32 -5.70
N THR A 230 -3.78 -20.22 -6.66
CA THR A 230 -4.71 -21.32 -6.98
C THR A 230 -4.06 -22.63 -6.55
N TYR A 231 -4.79 -23.50 -5.84
CA TYR A 231 -4.23 -24.71 -5.22
C TYR A 231 -4.91 -26.02 -5.64
N SER A 232 -5.93 -25.93 -6.48
CA SER A 232 -6.67 -27.08 -6.98
C SER A 232 -7.30 -26.79 -8.33
N THR A 233 -7.74 -27.85 -9.01
CA THR A 233 -8.47 -27.74 -10.28
C THR A 233 -9.97 -27.72 -10.08
N ALA A 234 -10.55 -28.78 -9.50
CA ALA A 234 -11.99 -28.95 -9.47
C ALA A 234 -12.63 -28.18 -8.32
N GLU A 235 -11.98 -28.20 -7.16
CA GLU A 235 -12.42 -27.59 -5.91
C GLU A 235 -12.51 -26.06 -6.09
N ALA A 236 -11.45 -25.41 -6.56
CA ALA A 236 -11.46 -23.97 -6.84
C ALA A 236 -12.55 -23.55 -7.87
N VAL A 237 -12.72 -24.32 -8.96
CA VAL A 237 -13.74 -23.99 -9.97
C VAL A 237 -15.17 -24.21 -9.45
N ASN A 238 -15.39 -25.27 -8.68
CA ASN A 238 -16.69 -25.57 -8.09
C ASN A 238 -17.08 -24.48 -7.08
N THR A 239 -16.13 -23.99 -6.28
CA THR A 239 -16.32 -22.99 -5.23
C THR A 239 -16.35 -21.54 -5.71
N GLY A 240 -16.31 -21.30 -7.02
CA GLY A 240 -16.56 -19.97 -7.59
C GLY A 240 -15.32 -19.12 -7.86
N LEU A 241 -14.11 -19.68 -7.83
CA LEU A 241 -12.93 -19.02 -8.39
C LEU A 241 -13.07 -18.96 -9.92
N ASP A 242 -13.31 -17.78 -10.47
CA ASP A 242 -13.61 -17.61 -11.89
C ASP A 242 -12.33 -17.56 -12.74
N LEU A 243 -11.26 -16.88 -12.30
CA LEU A 243 -10.04 -16.66 -13.09
C LEU A 243 -8.76 -17.04 -12.32
N GLU A 244 -7.94 -17.93 -12.88
CA GLU A 244 -6.57 -18.22 -12.38
C GLU A 244 -5.58 -17.23 -12.97
N MET A 245 -4.81 -16.55 -12.12
CA MET A 245 -3.70 -15.68 -12.50
C MET A 245 -2.40 -16.14 -11.83
N PRO A 246 -1.23 -15.93 -12.47
CA PRO A 246 -1.04 -15.53 -13.87
C PRO A 246 -1.17 -16.70 -14.86
N GLY A 247 -1.02 -16.40 -16.15
CA GLY A 247 -0.70 -17.39 -17.18
C GLY A 247 0.80 -17.69 -17.29
N PRO A 248 1.19 -18.79 -17.98
CA PRO A 248 0.32 -19.87 -18.43
C PRO A 248 -0.22 -20.68 -17.25
N THR A 249 -1.45 -21.19 -17.40
CA THR A 249 -2.17 -21.95 -16.37
C THR A 249 -1.39 -23.14 -15.82
N ARG A 250 -1.48 -23.36 -14.51
CA ARG A 250 -1.04 -24.60 -13.85
C ARG A 250 -2.21 -25.57 -13.66
N TRP A 251 -3.40 -25.06 -13.34
CA TRP A 251 -4.54 -25.87 -12.87
C TRP A 251 -5.69 -26.02 -13.87
N ARG A 252 -5.78 -25.13 -14.86
CA ARG A 252 -6.92 -24.93 -15.76
C ARG A 252 -6.58 -25.13 -17.23
N GLY A 253 -5.72 -26.11 -17.51
CA GLY A 253 -5.52 -26.69 -18.84
C GLY A 253 -6.19 -28.05 -18.96
N ASP A 254 -5.42 -29.05 -19.37
CA ASP A 254 -5.88 -30.44 -19.51
C ASP A 254 -6.50 -31.00 -18.22
N LEU A 255 -5.99 -30.58 -17.05
CA LEU A 255 -6.53 -30.99 -15.75
C LEU A 255 -8.01 -30.63 -15.58
N LEU A 256 -8.42 -29.42 -15.98
CA LEU A 256 -9.80 -28.98 -15.89
C LEU A 256 -10.67 -29.69 -16.94
N ILE A 257 -10.15 -29.89 -18.15
CA ILE A 257 -10.83 -30.66 -19.20
C ILE A 257 -11.16 -32.07 -18.69
N TRP A 258 -10.17 -32.77 -18.13
CA TRP A 258 -10.37 -34.10 -17.57
C TRP A 258 -11.34 -34.10 -16.38
N SER A 259 -11.31 -33.07 -15.55
CA SER A 259 -12.25 -32.91 -14.42
C SER A 259 -13.70 -32.75 -14.91
N ILE A 260 -13.92 -32.08 -16.05
CA ILE A 260 -15.25 -31.95 -16.66
C ILE A 260 -15.68 -33.26 -17.33
N LEU A 261 -14.79 -33.91 -18.09
CA LEU A 261 -15.09 -35.18 -18.76
C LEU A 261 -15.38 -36.32 -17.76
N SER A 262 -14.68 -36.33 -16.63
CA SER A 262 -14.92 -37.25 -15.51
C SER A 262 -16.07 -36.84 -14.58
N ARG A 263 -16.77 -35.74 -14.89
CA ARG A 263 -17.93 -35.21 -14.15
C ARG A 263 -17.61 -34.76 -12.70
N LYS A 264 -16.36 -34.41 -12.41
CA LYS A 264 -15.97 -33.73 -11.15
C LYS A 264 -16.35 -32.25 -11.15
N VAL A 265 -16.41 -31.63 -12.33
CA VAL A 265 -16.91 -30.26 -12.55
C VAL A 265 -18.09 -30.33 -13.51
N LYS A 266 -19.21 -29.71 -13.16
CA LYS A 266 -20.38 -29.65 -14.05
C LYS A 266 -20.10 -28.67 -15.18
N LYS A 267 -20.64 -28.94 -16.38
CA LYS A 267 -20.58 -28.00 -17.50
C LYS A 267 -21.27 -26.66 -17.16
N SER A 268 -22.36 -26.69 -16.40
CA SER A 268 -23.04 -25.48 -15.94
C SER A 268 -22.16 -24.62 -15.02
N THR A 269 -21.41 -25.26 -14.11
CA THR A 269 -20.43 -24.57 -13.25
C THR A 269 -19.36 -23.87 -14.09
N LEU A 270 -18.81 -24.56 -15.11
CA LEU A 270 -17.88 -23.94 -16.05
C LEU A 270 -18.53 -22.73 -16.77
N ASP A 271 -19.76 -22.89 -17.25
CA ASP A 271 -20.48 -21.84 -17.98
C ASP A 271 -20.72 -20.60 -17.10
N GLU A 272 -21.00 -20.77 -15.82
CA GLU A 272 -21.12 -19.66 -14.87
C GLU A 272 -19.79 -18.93 -14.65
N ARG A 273 -18.66 -19.65 -14.52
CA ARG A 273 -17.34 -18.98 -14.40
C ARG A 273 -17.02 -18.17 -15.65
N VAL A 274 -17.30 -18.72 -16.84
CA VAL A 274 -17.10 -18.02 -18.12
C VAL A 274 -18.05 -16.83 -18.23
N ARG A 275 -19.31 -16.96 -17.77
CA ARG A 275 -20.29 -15.87 -17.74
C ARG A 275 -19.78 -14.67 -16.96
N ASN A 276 -19.21 -14.89 -15.77
CA ASN A 276 -18.67 -13.82 -14.93
C ASN A 276 -17.55 -13.04 -15.66
N LEU A 277 -16.66 -13.75 -16.36
CA LEU A 277 -15.61 -13.14 -17.16
C LEU A 277 -16.15 -12.36 -18.36
N LEU A 278 -17.13 -12.90 -19.08
CA LEU A 278 -17.76 -12.20 -20.21
C LEU A 278 -18.57 -10.98 -19.77
N ASN A 279 -19.22 -11.05 -18.60
CA ASN A 279 -19.90 -9.92 -17.97
C ASN A 279 -18.90 -8.83 -17.58
N LEU A 280 -17.75 -9.19 -17.00
CA LEU A 280 -16.69 -8.24 -16.70
C LEU A 280 -16.19 -7.55 -17.98
N ALA A 281 -15.94 -8.32 -19.05
CA ALA A 281 -15.55 -7.78 -20.36
C ALA A 281 -16.57 -6.77 -20.92
N ASN A 282 -17.88 -7.00 -20.67
CA ASN A 282 -18.92 -6.04 -21.02
C ASN A 282 -18.86 -4.76 -20.18
N LYS A 283 -18.60 -4.87 -18.87
CA LYS A 283 -18.49 -3.71 -17.97
C LYS A 283 -17.27 -2.84 -18.31
N VAL A 284 -16.13 -3.45 -18.66
CA VAL A 284 -14.89 -2.73 -19.00
C VAL A 284 -14.76 -2.34 -20.47
N ARG A 285 -15.83 -2.50 -21.28
CA ARG A 285 -15.82 -2.11 -22.70
C ARG A 285 -15.36 -0.66 -22.94
N PRO A 286 -15.74 0.35 -22.13
CA PRO A 286 -15.23 1.70 -22.32
C PRO A 286 -13.69 1.78 -22.27
N ALA A 287 -13.06 1.05 -21.36
CA ALA A 287 -11.60 0.98 -21.26
C ALA A 287 -10.97 0.13 -22.37
N LEU A 288 -11.65 -0.90 -22.88
CA LEU A 288 -11.19 -1.69 -24.04
C LEU A 288 -11.22 -0.89 -25.36
N GLU A 289 -12.22 -0.02 -25.53
CA GLU A 289 -12.38 0.81 -26.73
C GLU A 289 -11.50 2.07 -26.71
N HIS A 290 -10.85 2.35 -25.57
CA HIS A 290 -9.98 3.49 -25.42
C HIS A 290 -8.71 3.32 -26.28
N GLN A 291 -8.59 4.13 -27.34
CA GLN A 291 -7.38 4.19 -28.14
C GLN A 291 -6.37 5.13 -27.49
N THR A 292 -5.32 4.58 -26.90
CA THR A 292 -4.14 5.37 -26.52
C THR A 292 -3.46 5.91 -27.78
N ARG A 293 -3.48 7.23 -27.98
CA ARG A 293 -2.71 7.91 -29.03
C ARG A 293 -1.29 8.17 -28.53
N GLY A 294 -0.28 7.63 -29.21
CA GLY A 294 1.12 8.09 -29.05
C GLY A 294 1.98 7.30 -28.05
N ASP A 295 3.25 7.73 -27.95
CA ASP A 295 4.37 7.04 -27.30
C ASP A 295 4.18 6.91 -25.78
N LYS A 296 4.32 5.70 -25.23
CA LYS A 296 3.76 5.25 -23.93
C LYS A 296 4.39 5.88 -22.66
N THR A 297 5.34 6.81 -22.79
CA THR A 297 6.28 7.12 -21.69
C THR A 297 6.06 8.49 -21.02
N GLN A 298 5.28 9.42 -21.61
CA GLN A 298 5.09 10.78 -21.04
C GLN A 298 3.66 11.35 -21.08
N PHE A 299 2.68 10.65 -21.64
CA PHE A 299 1.33 11.20 -21.81
C PHE A 299 0.54 11.41 -20.51
N GLY A 300 0.98 10.84 -19.39
CA GLY A 300 0.22 10.82 -18.15
C GLY A 300 0.62 11.86 -17.09
N ASP A 301 1.71 12.61 -17.24
CA ASP A 301 2.16 13.54 -16.20
C ASP A 301 1.54 14.94 -16.38
N THR A 302 0.37 15.18 -15.77
CA THR A 302 -0.39 16.43 -15.91
C THR A 302 -0.43 17.25 -14.61
N PRO A 303 -0.54 18.59 -14.68
CA PRO A 303 -0.67 19.44 -13.49
C PRO A 303 -1.79 19.02 -12.53
N GLU A 304 -2.91 18.54 -13.06
CA GLU A 304 -4.06 18.09 -12.26
C GLU A 304 -3.73 16.83 -11.46
N LYS A 305 -3.04 15.86 -12.06
CA LYS A 305 -2.58 14.65 -11.35
C LYS A 305 -1.54 14.99 -10.30
N ARG A 306 -0.60 15.89 -10.62
CA ARG A 306 0.41 16.38 -9.66
C ARG A 306 -0.24 17.06 -8.46
N GLU A 307 -1.21 17.95 -8.69
CA GLU A 307 -1.95 18.62 -7.61
C GLU A 307 -2.76 17.63 -6.79
N LEU A 308 -3.39 16.62 -7.40
CA LEU A 308 -4.09 15.59 -6.64
C LEU A 308 -3.13 14.77 -5.77
N CYS A 309 -1.98 14.35 -6.30
CA CYS A 309 -0.94 13.69 -5.50
C CYS A 309 -0.48 14.56 -4.33
N ARG A 310 -0.28 15.88 -4.55
CA ARG A 310 0.11 16.84 -3.51
C ARG A 310 -0.99 17.06 -2.49
N GLU A 311 -2.25 17.12 -2.92
CA GLU A 311 -3.42 17.24 -2.04
C GLU A 311 -3.52 16.05 -1.11
N VAL A 312 -3.42 14.82 -1.63
CA VAL A 312 -3.43 13.62 -0.79
C VAL A 312 -2.20 13.61 0.15
N ALA A 313 -1.02 14.01 -0.34
CA ALA A 313 0.18 14.08 0.48
C ALA A 313 0.02 15.06 1.65
N ARG A 314 -0.39 16.32 1.42
CA ARG A 314 -0.55 17.32 2.49
C ARG A 314 -1.73 17.04 3.42
N SER A 315 -2.82 16.47 2.91
CA SER A 315 -4.01 16.13 3.69
C SER A 315 -3.84 14.85 4.53
N SER A 316 -2.82 14.03 4.26
CA SER A 316 -2.53 12.82 5.03
C SER A 316 -1.53 13.05 6.18
N VAL A 317 -0.71 14.11 6.11
CA VAL A 317 0.24 14.44 7.18
C VAL A 317 -0.51 14.68 8.50
N VAL A 318 -0.06 13.99 9.55
CA VAL A 318 -0.62 14.08 10.90
C VAL A 318 0.33 14.86 11.80
N LEU A 319 -0.12 15.98 12.35
CA LEU A 319 0.60 16.69 13.40
C LEU A 319 0.32 15.98 14.73
N LEU A 320 1.33 15.34 15.32
CA LEU A 320 1.17 14.57 16.55
C LEU A 320 1.45 15.40 17.81
N LYS A 321 2.44 16.30 17.75
CA LYS A 321 2.80 17.22 18.84
C LYS A 321 3.22 18.57 18.29
N ASN A 322 2.91 19.65 19.00
CA ASN A 322 3.37 21.01 18.71
C ASN A 322 3.40 21.86 20.01
N ASP A 323 3.97 21.31 21.08
CA ASP A 323 3.84 21.82 22.45
C ASP A 323 4.45 23.22 22.62
N LYS A 324 5.40 23.58 21.76
CA LYS A 324 6.09 24.88 21.76
C LYS A 324 5.59 25.86 20.70
N ASN A 325 4.54 25.51 19.95
CA ASN A 325 4.03 26.30 18.82
C ASN A 325 5.15 26.70 17.83
N VAL A 326 6.05 25.74 17.52
CA VAL A 326 7.11 25.97 16.51
C VAL A 326 6.48 26.03 15.12
N LEU A 327 5.46 25.21 14.88
CA LEU A 327 4.70 25.18 13.65
C LEU A 327 3.42 26.04 13.74
N PRO A 328 2.99 26.66 12.63
CA PRO A 328 3.66 26.67 11.32
C PRO A 328 4.88 27.60 11.27
N LEU A 329 5.84 27.27 10.41
CA LEU A 329 7.00 28.09 10.09
C LEU A 329 6.59 29.27 9.21
N ASP A 330 7.21 30.44 9.45
CA ASP A 330 6.99 31.64 8.63
C ASP A 330 8.14 31.77 7.61
N PRO A 331 7.88 31.59 6.30
CA PRO A 331 8.92 31.71 5.29
C PRO A 331 9.52 33.12 5.21
N SER A 332 8.78 34.14 5.68
CA SER A 332 9.21 35.54 5.70
C SER A 332 10.13 35.89 6.87
N ALA A 333 10.19 35.06 7.92
CA ALA A 333 10.89 35.35 9.18
C ALA A 333 12.43 35.36 9.09
N GLN A 334 13.02 35.30 7.89
CA GLN A 334 14.48 35.27 7.63
C GLN A 334 15.25 34.23 8.48
N GLN A 335 14.57 33.17 8.91
CA GLN A 335 15.15 32.08 9.68
C GLN A 335 15.98 31.15 8.79
N THR A 336 16.97 30.52 9.41
CA THR A 336 17.80 29.46 8.84
C THR A 336 17.31 28.09 9.29
N TYR A 337 17.38 27.12 8.37
CA TYR A 337 16.84 25.78 8.55
C TYR A 337 17.92 24.72 8.34
N GLY A 338 17.99 23.78 9.29
CA GLY A 338 18.89 22.62 9.20
C GLY A 338 18.11 21.37 8.87
N LEU A 339 18.17 20.90 7.63
CA LEU A 339 17.54 19.66 7.22
C LEU A 339 18.46 18.49 7.52
N ILE A 340 18.04 17.63 8.45
CA ILE A 340 18.87 16.57 9.01
C ILE A 340 18.23 15.22 8.72
N GLY A 341 19.02 14.23 8.34
CA GLY A 341 18.55 12.86 8.20
C GLY A 341 18.45 12.37 6.75
N PRO A 342 18.33 11.05 6.56
CA PRO A 342 18.35 10.41 5.25
C PRO A 342 17.13 10.76 4.38
N GLY A 343 15.97 11.03 5.00
CA GLY A 343 14.73 11.36 4.29
C GLY A 343 14.73 12.73 3.61
N VAL A 344 15.74 13.58 3.88
CA VAL A 344 15.87 14.90 3.25
C VAL A 344 16.15 14.79 1.74
N ALA A 345 17.05 13.88 1.36
CA ALA A 345 17.46 13.66 -0.02
C ALA A 345 16.84 12.39 -0.63
N ASN A 346 16.58 11.37 0.18
CA ASN A 346 15.99 10.10 -0.22
C ASN A 346 14.69 9.85 0.59
N PRO A 347 13.64 10.66 0.37
CA PRO A 347 12.40 10.51 1.11
C PRO A 347 11.75 9.15 0.82
N ALA A 348 11.07 8.60 1.81
CA ALA A 348 10.32 7.36 1.63
C ALA A 348 8.99 7.65 0.91
N VAL A 349 8.89 7.22 -0.34
CA VAL A 349 7.72 7.50 -1.22
C VAL A 349 6.69 6.38 -1.25
N SER A 350 7.12 5.14 -1.03
CA SER A 350 6.27 3.93 -1.05
C SER A 350 6.92 2.82 -0.21
N GLY A 351 6.12 1.83 0.19
CA GLY A 351 6.62 0.52 0.57
C GLY A 351 6.95 -0.33 -0.66
N GLY A 352 7.58 -1.48 -0.45
CA GLY A 352 8.03 -2.38 -1.53
C GLY A 352 6.99 -3.42 -1.95
N GLY A 353 7.14 -3.98 -3.15
CA GLY A 353 6.31 -5.09 -3.64
C GLY A 353 5.44 -4.73 -4.84
N SER A 354 4.29 -5.40 -4.97
CA SER A 354 3.33 -5.19 -6.06
C SER A 354 2.66 -3.81 -6.03
N ALA A 355 2.66 -3.10 -4.92
CA ALA A 355 2.11 -1.75 -4.86
C ALA A 355 3.08 -0.67 -5.40
N ASP A 356 4.37 -1.00 -5.57
CA ASP A 356 5.39 -0.08 -6.05
C ASP A 356 5.33 0.15 -7.57
N LEU A 357 5.75 1.33 -8.01
CA LEU A 357 5.89 1.70 -9.42
C LEU A 357 6.97 2.79 -9.60
N VAL A 358 7.39 3.03 -10.84
CA VAL A 358 8.30 4.14 -11.15
C VAL A 358 7.50 5.44 -11.29
N PRO A 359 7.65 6.41 -10.38
CA PRO A 359 6.91 7.66 -10.47
C PRO A 359 7.43 8.55 -11.60
N TYR A 360 6.65 9.55 -12.00
CA TYR A 360 7.10 10.56 -12.96
C TYR A 360 8.35 11.32 -12.47
N TYR A 361 8.37 11.65 -11.18
CA TYR A 361 9.46 12.27 -10.43
C TYR A 361 9.26 12.00 -8.93
N VAL A 362 10.18 12.45 -8.08
CA VAL A 362 10.01 12.47 -6.61
C VAL A 362 10.36 13.86 -6.12
N GLY A 363 9.39 14.57 -5.54
CA GLY A 363 9.61 15.86 -4.89
C GLY A 363 10.35 15.67 -3.57
N LYS A 364 11.61 16.14 -3.51
CA LYS A 364 12.45 16.00 -2.32
C LYS A 364 12.14 17.10 -1.29
N PRO A 365 12.10 16.80 0.02
CA PRO A 365 11.95 17.83 1.05
C PRO A 365 12.98 18.96 0.95
N LEU A 366 14.23 18.63 0.58
CA LEU A 366 15.29 19.62 0.35
C LEU A 366 14.86 20.68 -0.67
N GLU A 367 14.47 20.24 -1.86
CA GLU A 367 14.10 21.12 -2.98
C GLU A 367 12.84 21.93 -2.67
N ALA A 368 11.84 21.29 -2.05
CA ALA A 368 10.58 21.94 -1.67
C ALA A 368 10.81 23.07 -0.67
N ILE A 369 11.62 22.83 0.37
CA ILE A 369 11.91 23.83 1.41
C ILE A 369 12.81 24.93 0.86
N GLN A 370 13.87 24.58 0.09
CA GLN A 370 14.70 25.58 -0.60
C GLN A 370 13.87 26.47 -1.54
N GLY A 371 12.86 25.93 -2.23
CA GLY A 371 11.95 26.71 -3.05
C GLY A 371 11.12 27.74 -2.28
N LEU A 372 10.81 27.48 -1.00
CA LEU A 372 10.05 28.39 -0.14
C LEU A 372 10.92 29.47 0.52
N VAL A 373 12.13 29.10 0.93
CA VAL A 373 12.97 29.99 1.76
C VAL A 373 14.27 30.45 1.09
N GLY A 374 14.70 29.86 -0.02
CA GLY A 374 16.00 30.13 -0.63
C GLY A 374 17.08 29.16 -0.15
N GLU A 375 17.98 28.79 -1.06
CA GLU A 375 19.05 27.82 -0.82
C GLU A 375 20.03 28.29 0.26
N GLU A 376 20.30 29.58 0.35
CA GLU A 376 21.22 30.19 1.31
C GLU A 376 20.76 30.06 2.77
N ARG A 377 19.45 29.85 2.99
CA ARG A 377 18.86 29.67 4.32
C ARG A 377 18.71 28.20 4.71
N VAL A 378 19.07 27.26 3.83
CA VAL A 378 18.94 25.82 4.08
C VAL A 378 20.32 25.19 4.11
N LYS A 379 20.59 24.43 5.18
CA LYS A 379 21.79 23.61 5.31
C LYS A 379 21.38 22.16 5.54
N MET A 380 22.20 21.23 5.07
CA MET A 380 21.91 19.79 5.18
C MET A 380 23.01 19.06 5.95
N ALA A 381 22.62 18.07 6.75
CA ALA A 381 23.52 17.04 7.28
C ALA A 381 22.81 15.69 7.24
N VAL A 382 23.52 14.62 6.88
CA VAL A 382 22.91 13.28 6.85
C VAL A 382 22.62 12.75 8.24
N GLY A 383 23.50 13.02 9.22
CA GLY A 383 23.40 12.50 10.59
C GLY A 383 23.70 11.01 10.68
N CYS A 384 22.85 10.18 10.07
CA CYS A 384 23.04 8.74 9.97
C CYS A 384 22.38 8.19 8.70
N TYR A 385 22.76 6.98 8.29
CA TYR A 385 22.02 6.23 7.29
C TYR A 385 20.92 5.38 7.94
N SER A 386 19.81 5.22 7.23
CA SER A 386 18.68 4.39 7.64
C SER A 386 18.39 3.23 6.69
N HIS A 387 19.07 3.15 5.55
CA HIS A 387 18.86 2.09 4.56
C HIS A 387 19.48 0.75 5.01
N ILE A 388 18.84 -0.36 4.66
CA ILE A 388 19.45 -1.70 4.77
C ILE A 388 20.34 -1.93 3.56
N PHE A 389 19.88 -1.50 2.38
CA PHE A 389 20.57 -1.64 1.11
C PHE A 389 20.95 -0.26 0.58
N THR A 390 22.19 -0.08 0.12
CA THR A 390 22.70 1.22 -0.38
C THR A 390 21.71 1.87 -1.35
N PRO A 391 21.36 3.16 -1.24
CA PRO A 391 20.38 3.83 -2.11
C PRO A 391 20.62 3.57 -3.59
N LEU A 392 19.56 3.47 -4.39
CA LEU A 392 19.64 3.12 -5.80
C LEU A 392 20.55 4.10 -6.57
N LEU A 393 21.45 3.57 -7.40
CA LEU A 393 22.31 4.38 -8.27
C LEU A 393 21.48 4.96 -9.44
N SER A 394 20.77 6.06 -9.21
CA SER A 394 19.90 6.71 -10.21
C SER A 394 20.42 8.06 -10.70
N GLU A 395 21.44 8.60 -10.06
CA GLU A 395 21.98 9.93 -10.33
C GLU A 395 23.46 9.87 -10.70
N ASN A 396 23.92 10.88 -11.45
CA ASN A 396 25.30 11.00 -11.93
C ASN A 396 25.77 9.82 -12.79
N ILE A 397 24.85 9.25 -13.56
CA ILE A 397 25.12 8.13 -14.46
C ILE A 397 24.76 8.48 -15.90
N THR A 398 25.52 7.96 -16.86
CA THR A 398 25.19 8.00 -18.28
C THR A 398 25.38 6.65 -18.95
N ILE A 399 24.66 6.43 -20.04
CA ILE A 399 24.90 5.30 -20.92
C ILE A 399 26.32 5.44 -21.49
N PRO A 400 27.15 4.39 -21.47
CA PRO A 400 28.54 4.50 -21.89
C PRO A 400 28.67 5.03 -23.33
N GLY A 401 29.49 6.07 -23.49
CA GLY A 401 29.71 6.73 -24.77
C GLY A 401 28.61 7.70 -25.21
N THR A 402 27.64 8.02 -24.35
CA THR A 402 26.59 9.03 -24.61
C THR A 402 26.41 9.99 -23.43
N GLU A 403 25.61 11.04 -23.64
CA GLU A 403 25.16 11.98 -22.58
C GLU A 403 23.80 11.59 -21.99
N GLU A 404 23.18 10.50 -22.49
CA GLU A 404 21.87 10.05 -22.03
C GLU A 404 22.00 9.37 -20.66
N VAL A 405 21.13 9.74 -19.71
CA VAL A 405 21.13 9.16 -18.36
C VAL A 405 20.67 7.70 -18.40
N GLY A 406 21.42 6.81 -17.75
CA GLY A 406 20.96 5.44 -17.49
C GLY A 406 22.02 4.35 -17.64
N PHE A 407 21.52 3.13 -17.84
CA PHE A 407 22.27 1.89 -17.99
C PHE A 407 22.01 1.30 -19.39
N MET A 408 23.04 0.70 -19.98
CA MET A 408 22.95 -0.15 -21.16
C MET A 408 22.95 -1.63 -20.77
N LEU A 409 21.99 -2.39 -21.29
CA LEU A 409 21.83 -3.81 -21.02
C LEU A 409 21.99 -4.63 -22.30
N HIS A 410 22.72 -5.73 -22.22
CA HIS A 410 22.93 -6.69 -23.30
C HIS A 410 22.70 -8.12 -22.81
N TRP A 411 21.72 -8.83 -23.37
CA TRP A 411 21.47 -10.24 -23.08
C TRP A 411 22.22 -11.12 -24.09
N TYR A 412 22.80 -12.22 -23.63
CA TYR A 412 23.55 -13.18 -24.43
C TYR A 412 23.10 -14.61 -24.15
N GLY A 413 23.18 -15.48 -25.17
CA GLY A 413 22.95 -16.93 -25.02
C GLY A 413 24.19 -17.71 -24.57
N GLU A 414 25.36 -17.08 -24.59
CA GLU A 414 26.64 -17.62 -24.19
C GLU A 414 27.39 -16.61 -23.31
N ASP A 415 28.46 -17.05 -22.65
CA ASP A 415 29.27 -16.19 -21.76
C ASP A 415 30.04 -15.13 -22.57
N PRO A 416 29.72 -13.83 -22.41
CA PRO A 416 30.39 -12.77 -23.15
C PRO A 416 31.83 -12.51 -22.69
N ASP A 417 32.24 -12.93 -21.48
CA ASP A 417 33.65 -12.83 -21.05
C ASP A 417 34.49 -13.97 -21.62
N ALA A 418 33.93 -15.18 -21.72
CA ALA A 418 34.64 -16.32 -22.32
C ALA A 418 34.69 -16.21 -23.86
N ASN A 419 33.67 -15.62 -24.48
CA ASN A 419 33.62 -15.35 -25.92
C ASN A 419 33.35 -13.86 -26.19
N PRO A 420 34.40 -13.02 -26.30
CA PRO A 420 34.26 -11.59 -26.60
C PRO A 420 33.61 -11.27 -27.97
N LYS A 421 33.44 -12.27 -28.85
CA LYS A 421 32.75 -12.12 -30.13
C LYS A 421 31.26 -12.46 -30.04
N ALA A 422 30.78 -12.89 -28.87
CA ALA A 422 29.36 -13.17 -28.64
C ALA A 422 28.53 -11.94 -28.97
N LYS A 423 27.48 -12.13 -29.77
CA LYS A 423 26.56 -11.05 -30.12
C LYS A 423 25.39 -11.04 -29.14
N PRO A 424 24.96 -9.86 -28.68
CA PRO A 424 23.78 -9.79 -27.84
C PRO A 424 22.54 -10.25 -28.61
N LEU A 425 21.74 -11.11 -27.96
CA LEU A 425 20.42 -11.56 -28.42
C LEU A 425 19.37 -10.45 -28.31
N HIS A 426 19.56 -9.56 -27.33
CA HIS A 426 18.73 -8.40 -27.11
C HIS A 426 19.56 -7.30 -26.45
N SER A 427 19.23 -6.04 -26.69
CA SER A 427 19.86 -4.89 -26.03
C SER A 427 18.82 -3.83 -25.74
N THR A 428 18.91 -3.19 -24.58
CA THR A 428 18.00 -2.11 -24.19
C THR A 428 18.69 -1.13 -23.24
N ILE A 429 18.05 -0.01 -22.98
CA ILE A 429 18.50 0.99 -22.00
C ILE A 429 17.46 1.11 -20.89
N THR A 430 17.88 1.58 -19.71
CA THR A 430 16.98 1.82 -18.58
C THR A 430 17.54 2.92 -17.68
N THR A 431 16.67 3.56 -16.91
CA THR A 431 17.06 4.45 -15.80
C THR A 431 16.89 3.78 -14.43
N GLN A 432 16.35 2.55 -14.38
CA GLN A 432 16.13 1.83 -13.13
C GLN A 432 17.41 1.13 -12.67
N ALA A 433 17.81 1.34 -11.42
CA ALA A 433 18.94 0.61 -10.82
C ALA A 433 18.52 -0.70 -10.11
N GLN A 434 17.21 -0.88 -9.88
CA GLN A 434 16.59 -2.16 -9.51
C GLN A 434 15.86 -2.72 -10.73
N MET A 435 16.28 -3.88 -11.19
CA MET A 435 15.82 -4.50 -12.42
C MET A 435 15.29 -5.89 -12.09
N TYR A 436 13.99 -6.09 -12.18
CA TYR A 436 13.32 -7.38 -11.91
C TYR A 436 12.70 -7.90 -13.19
N PHE A 437 13.14 -9.08 -13.67
CA PHE A 437 12.78 -9.56 -15.01
C PHE A 437 11.68 -10.63 -15.03
N ALA A 438 10.99 -10.87 -13.91
CA ALA A 438 9.99 -11.94 -13.80
C ALA A 438 8.82 -11.83 -14.77
N ASP A 439 8.47 -10.62 -15.20
CA ASP A 439 7.35 -10.33 -16.09
C ASP A 439 7.78 -9.59 -17.37
N SER A 440 9.08 -9.40 -17.58
CA SER A 440 9.61 -8.49 -18.60
C SER A 440 10.78 -9.07 -19.40
N LEU A 441 11.02 -10.39 -19.34
CA LEU A 441 12.12 -11.01 -20.08
C LEU A 441 11.83 -10.93 -21.59
N PRO A 442 12.76 -10.42 -22.43
CA PRO A 442 12.51 -10.29 -23.86
C PRO A 442 12.27 -11.65 -24.54
N PRO A 443 11.33 -11.77 -25.49
CA PRO A 443 10.99 -13.06 -26.12
C PRO A 443 12.15 -13.76 -26.87
N SER A 444 13.17 -13.01 -27.29
CA SER A 444 14.36 -13.57 -27.96
C SER A 444 15.36 -14.19 -26.97
N VAL A 445 15.18 -13.99 -25.67
CA VAL A 445 16.09 -14.46 -24.63
C VAL A 445 15.64 -15.85 -24.14
N PRO A 446 16.53 -16.86 -24.18
CA PRO A 446 16.21 -18.20 -23.68
C PRO A 446 16.04 -18.24 -22.16
N GLY A 447 15.48 -19.34 -21.64
CA GLY A 447 15.30 -19.54 -20.20
C GLY A 447 16.60 -19.47 -19.38
N ALA A 448 17.75 -19.81 -19.97
CA ALA A 448 19.07 -19.62 -19.39
C ALA A 448 19.87 -18.59 -20.19
N TYR A 449 20.29 -17.50 -19.56
CA TYR A 449 20.97 -16.40 -20.26
C TYR A 449 22.07 -15.75 -19.43
N TRP A 450 22.88 -14.94 -20.11
CA TRP A 450 23.84 -14.01 -19.51
C TRP A 450 23.39 -12.57 -19.78
N LEU A 451 23.64 -11.67 -18.84
CA LEU A 451 23.31 -10.26 -18.95
C LEU A 451 24.53 -9.42 -18.60
N ARG A 452 24.91 -8.50 -19.49
CA ARG A 452 25.87 -7.44 -19.20
C ARG A 452 25.10 -6.13 -19.00
N VAL A 453 25.33 -5.46 -17.88
CA VAL A 453 24.80 -4.11 -17.60
C VAL A 453 25.96 -3.15 -17.44
N ASN A 454 25.93 -2.01 -18.13
CA ASN A 454 27.00 -1.02 -18.09
C ASN A 454 26.44 0.39 -17.84
N THR A 455 27.16 1.20 -17.08
CA THR A 455 26.93 2.64 -16.95
C THR A 455 28.25 3.37 -16.68
N THR A 456 28.33 4.64 -17.02
CA THR A 456 29.44 5.52 -16.65
C THR A 456 28.99 6.40 -15.49
N TYR A 457 29.64 6.26 -14.33
CA TYR A 457 29.37 7.07 -13.14
C TYR A 457 30.32 8.27 -13.07
N THR A 458 29.78 9.48 -12.95
CA THR A 458 30.56 10.71 -12.75
C THR A 458 30.51 11.10 -11.28
N ALA A 459 31.64 11.11 -10.58
CA ALA A 459 31.65 11.42 -9.16
C ALA A 459 31.33 12.90 -8.90
N PRO A 460 30.27 13.23 -8.13
CA PRO A 460 29.92 14.63 -7.86
C PRO A 460 30.88 15.29 -6.86
N LYS A 461 31.63 14.49 -6.08
CA LYS A 461 32.57 14.96 -5.06
C LYS A 461 33.73 13.99 -4.85
N THR A 462 34.83 14.50 -4.30
CA THR A 462 35.98 13.69 -3.89
C THR A 462 35.69 13.08 -2.51
N THR A 463 35.46 11.77 -2.47
CA THR A 463 35.12 11.01 -1.24
C THR A 463 35.24 9.51 -1.51
N THR A 464 35.15 8.68 -0.47
CA THR A 464 34.96 7.24 -0.65
C THR A 464 33.48 6.95 -0.89
N MET A 465 33.14 6.42 -2.07
CA MET A 465 31.80 5.94 -2.38
C MET A 465 31.70 4.43 -2.08
N GLN A 466 30.51 3.97 -1.70
CA GLN A 466 30.17 2.58 -1.49
C GLN A 466 29.17 2.14 -2.57
N LEU A 467 29.57 1.19 -3.41
CA LEU A 467 28.73 0.60 -4.46
C LEU A 467 28.21 -0.77 -3.99
N GLY A 468 26.90 -0.96 -4.00
CA GLY A 468 26.24 -2.20 -3.62
C GLY A 468 25.72 -2.99 -4.82
N LEU A 469 25.83 -4.32 -4.76
CA LEU A 469 25.21 -5.23 -5.72
C LEU A 469 24.38 -6.29 -5.00
N SER A 470 23.14 -6.49 -5.44
CA SER A 470 22.33 -7.70 -5.15
C SER A 470 21.86 -8.33 -6.45
N VAL A 471 21.71 -9.65 -6.50
CA VAL A 471 21.30 -10.37 -7.73
C VAL A 471 20.29 -11.48 -7.46
N LEU A 472 19.45 -11.77 -8.45
CA LEU A 472 18.70 -13.01 -8.58
C LEU A 472 19.45 -13.88 -9.59
N GLY A 473 20.16 -14.89 -9.09
CA GLY A 473 21.09 -15.68 -9.86
C GLY A 473 22.52 -15.45 -9.38
N LYS A 474 23.48 -15.43 -10.31
CA LYS A 474 24.92 -15.15 -10.07
C LYS A 474 25.28 -13.78 -10.63
N GLY A 475 26.20 -13.09 -9.97
CA GLY A 475 26.66 -11.80 -10.49
C GLY A 475 28.06 -11.37 -10.08
N ARG A 476 28.66 -10.49 -10.88
CA ARG A 476 29.94 -9.84 -10.62
C ARG A 476 29.83 -8.35 -10.93
N LEU A 477 30.42 -7.51 -10.08
CA LEU A 477 30.56 -6.06 -10.32
C LEU A 477 32.01 -5.74 -10.68
N TYR A 478 32.19 -4.87 -11.67
CA TYR A 478 33.48 -4.36 -12.12
C TYR A 478 33.47 -2.84 -12.09
N ILE A 479 34.61 -2.26 -11.69
CA ILE A 479 34.91 -0.82 -11.80
C ILE A 479 36.16 -0.69 -12.64
N ASP A 480 36.10 0.06 -13.75
CA ASP A 480 37.19 0.25 -14.71
C ASP A 480 37.82 -1.10 -15.14
N GLY A 481 36.96 -2.10 -15.35
CA GLY A 481 37.34 -3.46 -15.74
C GLY A 481 37.90 -4.34 -14.62
N LYS A 482 38.12 -3.82 -13.40
CA LYS A 482 38.55 -4.60 -12.24
C LYS A 482 37.34 -5.15 -11.49
N GLN A 483 37.29 -6.47 -11.28
CA GLN A 483 36.25 -7.09 -10.45
C GLN A 483 36.38 -6.63 -8.99
N VAL A 484 35.29 -6.12 -8.42
CA VAL A 484 35.23 -5.62 -7.04
C VAL A 484 34.19 -6.34 -6.17
N VAL A 485 33.17 -6.96 -6.78
CA VAL A 485 32.19 -7.82 -6.07
C VAL A 485 32.08 -9.17 -6.77
N ASP A 486 32.01 -10.25 -5.97
CA ASP A 486 31.76 -11.62 -6.43
C ASP A 486 30.54 -12.21 -5.70
N LEU A 487 29.40 -12.23 -6.38
CA LEU A 487 28.18 -12.97 -6.01
C LEU A 487 27.98 -14.21 -6.90
N TRP A 488 29.05 -14.63 -7.59
CA TRP A 488 29.08 -15.74 -8.53
C TRP A 488 29.54 -17.02 -7.85
N THR A 489 30.65 -16.92 -7.10
CA THR A 489 31.28 -18.07 -6.43
C THR A 489 30.60 -18.41 -5.11
N SER A 490 30.14 -17.39 -4.39
CA SER A 490 29.44 -17.53 -3.11
C SER A 490 28.54 -16.33 -2.88
N GLN A 491 27.51 -16.49 -2.05
CA GLN A 491 26.65 -15.39 -1.62
C GLN A 491 26.59 -15.35 -0.09
N PRO A 492 26.47 -14.16 0.52
CA PRO A 492 26.25 -14.07 1.96
C PRO A 492 24.96 -14.80 2.34
N LYS A 493 24.96 -15.41 3.54
CA LYS A 493 23.75 -16.00 4.10
C LYS A 493 22.68 -14.92 4.21
N LYS A 494 21.46 -15.21 3.76
CA LYS A 494 20.30 -14.34 4.02
C LYS A 494 20.06 -14.21 5.52
N THR A 495 20.30 -13.01 6.04
CA THR A 495 20.04 -12.64 7.45
C THR A 495 18.78 -11.78 7.59
N LEU A 496 18.39 -11.12 6.50
CA LEU A 496 17.24 -10.25 6.37
C LEU A 496 16.47 -10.62 5.11
N GLN A 497 15.26 -10.09 5.00
CA GLN A 497 14.50 -10.14 3.75
C GLN A 497 15.17 -9.22 2.72
N THR A 498 15.18 -9.66 1.46
CA THR A 498 15.86 -8.94 0.37
C THR A 498 14.85 -8.35 -0.63
N PRO A 499 15.26 -7.38 -1.47
CA PRO A 499 14.41 -6.86 -2.53
C PRO A 499 13.96 -7.94 -3.50
N MET A 500 12.97 -7.60 -4.34
CA MET A 500 12.35 -8.50 -5.31
C MET A 500 11.74 -9.73 -4.63
N PHE A 501 10.78 -9.49 -3.73
CA PHE A 501 10.00 -10.52 -3.03
C PHE A 501 10.86 -11.53 -2.26
N ASN A 502 11.90 -11.05 -1.57
CA ASN A 502 12.86 -11.88 -0.84
C ASN A 502 13.62 -12.89 -1.73
N GLN A 503 13.73 -12.63 -3.04
CA GLN A 503 14.41 -13.54 -3.98
C GLN A 503 15.87 -13.16 -4.22
N ALA A 504 16.24 -11.88 -4.14
CA ALA A 504 17.62 -11.43 -4.35
C ALA A 504 18.62 -11.99 -3.33
N SER A 505 19.92 -11.93 -3.63
CA SER A 505 20.98 -12.14 -2.66
C SER A 505 20.99 -11.02 -1.60
N MET A 506 21.68 -11.24 -0.48
CA MET A 506 22.13 -10.11 0.34
C MET A 506 23.07 -9.23 -0.49
N GLU A 507 23.06 -7.93 -0.21
CA GLU A 507 23.95 -6.98 -0.87
C GLU A 507 25.40 -7.22 -0.46
N VAL A 508 26.31 -7.13 -1.43
CA VAL A 508 27.74 -7.04 -1.19
C VAL A 508 28.20 -5.70 -1.75
N THR A 509 28.97 -4.97 -0.93
CA THR A 509 29.45 -3.64 -1.27
C THR A 509 30.93 -3.62 -1.59
N ALA A 510 31.34 -2.70 -2.47
CA ALA A 510 32.72 -2.36 -2.74
C ALA A 510 32.96 -0.85 -2.58
N GLU A 511 34.17 -0.48 -2.20
CA GLU A 511 34.58 0.92 -2.04
C GLU A 511 35.20 1.45 -3.34
N LEU A 512 34.86 2.69 -3.67
CA LEU A 512 35.39 3.46 -4.78
C LEU A 512 35.96 4.78 -4.24
N GLU A 513 37.28 4.95 -4.30
CA GLU A 513 37.93 6.24 -4.05
C GLU A 513 37.63 7.18 -5.22
N ALA A 514 36.62 8.01 -5.02
CA ALA A 514 36.07 8.88 -6.04
C ALA A 514 36.77 10.25 -6.02
N GLU A 515 37.09 10.79 -7.19
CA GLU A 515 37.58 12.16 -7.38
C GLU A 515 36.51 13.00 -8.08
N ALA A 516 36.20 14.19 -7.57
CA ALA A 516 35.17 15.06 -8.13
C ALA A 516 35.36 15.29 -9.64
N GLY A 517 34.29 15.10 -10.41
CA GLY A 517 34.26 15.26 -11.87
C GLY A 517 34.88 14.10 -12.66
N LYS A 518 35.53 13.13 -12.00
CA LYS A 518 36.09 11.95 -12.67
C LYS A 518 34.99 10.94 -12.98
N THR A 519 35.10 10.31 -14.14
CA THR A 519 34.20 9.25 -14.60
C THR A 519 34.77 7.86 -14.31
N TYR A 520 33.89 6.91 -14.02
CA TYR A 520 34.21 5.52 -13.71
C TYR A 520 33.27 4.58 -14.47
N ASP A 521 33.82 3.54 -15.08
CA ASP A 521 33.04 2.54 -15.81
C ASP A 521 32.54 1.47 -14.84
N ILE A 522 31.22 1.42 -14.66
CA ILE A 522 30.55 0.42 -13.82
C ILE A 522 29.95 -0.64 -14.72
N SER A 523 30.39 -1.90 -14.56
CA SER A 523 29.92 -3.03 -15.35
C SER A 523 29.50 -4.20 -14.47
N ILE A 524 28.39 -4.85 -14.80
CA ILE A 524 27.85 -6.01 -14.09
C ILE A 524 27.67 -7.14 -15.08
N LEU A 525 28.16 -8.32 -14.72
CA LEU A 525 27.83 -9.57 -15.42
C LEU A 525 26.91 -10.40 -14.54
N LEU A 526 25.76 -10.78 -15.07
CA LEU A 526 24.78 -11.64 -14.41
C LEU A 526 24.53 -12.91 -15.22
N ARG A 527 24.22 -14.00 -14.51
CA ARG A 527 23.62 -15.22 -15.06
C ARG A 527 22.44 -15.64 -14.19
N ASN A 528 21.32 -16.00 -14.80
CA ASN A 528 20.05 -16.23 -14.10
C ASN A 528 19.90 -17.63 -13.48
N ASP A 529 21.00 -18.37 -13.28
CA ASP A 529 20.98 -19.65 -12.58
C ASP A 529 21.35 -19.50 -11.09
N ALA A 530 20.80 -20.40 -10.26
CA ALA A 530 21.10 -20.40 -8.84
C ALA A 530 22.58 -20.71 -8.57
N VAL A 531 23.10 -20.17 -7.47
CA VAL A 531 24.47 -20.47 -6.98
C VAL A 531 24.59 -21.94 -6.56
N PHE A 532 23.53 -22.49 -5.97
CA PHE A 532 23.45 -23.88 -5.54
C PHE A 532 22.50 -24.66 -6.46
N ALA A 533 22.86 -25.90 -6.78
CA ALA A 533 21.98 -26.80 -7.51
C ALA A 533 20.81 -27.18 -6.60
N ASP A 534 19.60 -26.77 -6.98
CA ASP A 534 18.37 -27.16 -6.30
C ASP A 534 17.33 -27.59 -7.34
N VAL A 535 16.32 -28.35 -6.90
CA VAL A 535 15.23 -28.80 -7.77
C VAL A 535 14.22 -27.65 -7.92
N GLY A 536 14.19 -26.99 -9.08
CA GLY A 536 13.27 -25.87 -9.30
C GLY A 536 13.35 -25.25 -10.68
N ALA A 537 12.42 -24.34 -10.97
CA ALA A 537 12.46 -23.52 -12.18
C ALA A 537 13.63 -22.53 -12.11
N GLN A 538 14.26 -22.27 -13.26
CA GLN A 538 15.31 -21.27 -13.36
C GLN A 538 14.74 -19.89 -13.04
N SER A 539 15.49 -19.07 -12.28
CA SER A 539 15.06 -17.71 -11.94
C SER A 539 14.93 -16.86 -13.19
N ALA A 540 13.93 -15.98 -13.25
CA ALA A 540 13.81 -15.01 -14.33
C ALA A 540 14.99 -14.01 -14.35
N GLY A 541 15.75 -13.92 -13.25
CA GLY A 541 16.87 -13.02 -13.08
C GLY A 541 16.45 -11.63 -12.62
N GLY A 542 17.43 -10.87 -12.17
CA GLY A 542 17.24 -9.51 -11.68
C GLY A 542 18.46 -9.04 -10.89
N LEU A 543 18.61 -7.73 -10.75
CA LEU A 543 19.71 -7.14 -10.00
C LEU A 543 19.32 -5.80 -9.40
N ARG A 544 20.06 -5.40 -8.38
CA ARG A 544 19.97 -4.09 -7.73
C ARG A 544 21.37 -3.51 -7.62
N VAL A 545 21.53 -2.28 -8.07
CA VAL A 545 22.77 -1.51 -7.95
C VAL A 545 22.52 -0.29 -7.08
N GLY A 546 23.25 -0.20 -5.98
CA GLY A 546 23.20 0.94 -5.08
C GLY A 546 24.52 1.71 -5.06
N CYS A 547 24.45 2.97 -4.65
CA CYS A 547 25.60 3.84 -4.45
C CYS A 547 25.30 4.90 -3.38
N CYS A 548 26.17 5.03 -2.39
CA CYS A 548 26.15 6.17 -1.48
C CYS A 548 27.57 6.55 -1.06
N GLU A 549 27.73 7.71 -0.44
CA GLU A 549 28.99 8.02 0.23
C GLU A 549 29.20 7.05 1.40
N LYS A 550 30.46 6.70 1.67
CA LYS A 550 30.83 6.01 2.90
C LYS A 550 31.08 7.06 3.98
N ILE A 551 30.27 7.03 5.03
CA ILE A 551 30.38 7.96 6.16
C ILE A 551 30.95 7.27 7.40
N ASP A 552 31.64 8.03 8.24
CA ASP A 552 31.86 7.65 9.63
C ASP A 552 30.63 8.05 10.45
N PRO A 553 29.90 7.11 11.08
CA PRO A 553 28.67 7.43 11.80
C PRO A 553 28.86 8.44 12.93
N ALA A 554 29.99 8.41 13.65
CA ALA A 554 30.24 9.33 14.75
C ALA A 554 30.52 10.75 14.25
N VAL A 555 31.25 10.88 13.14
CA VAL A 555 31.50 12.18 12.50
C VAL A 555 30.20 12.75 11.93
N ALA A 556 29.43 11.95 11.20
CA ALA A 556 28.16 12.39 10.59
C ALA A 556 27.14 12.84 11.67
N LEU A 557 27.06 12.13 12.78
CA LEU A 557 26.23 12.52 13.93
C LEU A 557 26.71 13.86 14.52
N ALA A 558 28.01 14.01 14.75
CA ALA A 558 28.58 15.25 15.30
C ALA A 558 28.31 16.46 14.38
N GLU A 559 28.41 16.28 13.06
CA GLU A 559 28.08 17.32 12.07
C GLU A 559 26.60 17.72 12.12
N ALA A 560 25.68 16.75 12.23
CA ALA A 560 24.25 17.03 12.34
C ALA A 560 23.91 17.78 13.64
N VAL A 561 24.51 17.38 14.76
CA VAL A 561 24.35 18.07 16.06
C VAL A 561 24.92 19.48 15.98
N GLU A 562 26.08 19.67 15.36
CA GLU A 562 26.69 20.99 15.21
C GLU A 562 25.89 21.91 14.30
N LEU A 563 25.33 21.35 13.20
CA LEU A 563 24.38 22.06 12.36
C LEU A 563 23.17 22.53 13.16
N ALA A 564 22.57 21.65 13.97
CA ALA A 564 21.40 21.96 14.79
C ALA A 564 21.64 23.12 15.76
N ARG A 565 22.87 23.27 16.31
CA ARG A 565 23.25 24.41 17.16
C ARG A 565 23.29 25.76 16.43
N HIS A 566 23.52 25.75 15.13
CA HIS A 566 23.81 26.93 14.32
C HIS A 566 22.67 27.38 13.41
N VAL A 567 21.56 26.63 13.38
CA VAL A 567 20.34 27.01 12.66
C VAL A 567 19.23 27.42 13.63
N ASP A 568 18.30 28.24 13.15
CA ASP A 568 17.14 28.65 13.95
C ASP A 568 16.16 27.48 14.17
N VAL A 569 15.99 26.64 13.15
CA VAL A 569 15.04 25.51 13.16
C VAL A 569 15.69 24.26 12.54
N PRO A 570 16.09 23.27 13.36
CA PRO A 570 16.45 21.95 12.87
C PRO A 570 15.19 21.14 12.53
N ILE A 571 15.21 20.46 11.40
CA ILE A 571 14.13 19.59 10.91
C ILE A 571 14.77 18.23 10.63
N VAL A 572 14.47 17.24 11.47
CA VAL A 572 14.94 15.86 11.27
C VAL A 572 13.89 15.10 10.46
N ILE A 573 14.26 14.59 9.29
CA ILE A 573 13.41 13.76 8.43
C ILE A 573 13.99 12.34 8.41
N ALA A 574 13.32 11.45 9.11
CA ALA A 574 13.75 10.06 9.30
C ALA A 574 12.54 9.12 9.35
N GLY A 575 12.79 7.83 9.52
CA GLY A 575 11.75 6.82 9.58
C GLY A 575 12.19 5.52 8.90
N LEU A 576 11.22 4.81 8.33
CA LEU A 576 11.40 3.59 7.56
C LEU A 576 11.37 3.88 6.05
N ASN A 577 11.50 2.83 5.26
CA ASN A 577 11.39 2.85 3.80
C ASN A 577 11.02 1.43 3.30
N ALA A 578 11.03 1.25 1.97
CA ALA A 578 10.74 -0.03 1.31
C ALA A 578 11.67 -1.20 1.69
N ASP A 579 12.83 -0.95 2.32
CA ASP A 579 13.69 -2.03 2.84
C ASP A 579 13.06 -2.72 4.06
N TYR A 580 12.22 -2.01 4.82
CA TYR A 580 11.60 -2.49 6.06
C TYR A 580 10.13 -2.89 5.88
N GLU A 581 9.39 -2.15 5.06
CA GLU A 581 7.96 -2.37 4.80
C GLU A 581 7.75 -2.76 3.34
N SER A 582 7.55 -4.06 3.09
CA SER A 582 7.46 -4.62 1.75
C SER A 582 6.65 -5.91 1.72
N GLU A 583 6.03 -6.19 0.57
CA GLU A 583 5.41 -7.48 0.28
C GLU A 583 6.37 -8.66 0.44
N ALA A 584 5.81 -9.82 0.83
CA ALA A 584 6.51 -11.05 1.21
C ALA A 584 7.36 -10.95 2.49
N SER A 585 7.43 -9.75 3.09
CA SER A 585 8.15 -9.48 4.33
C SER A 585 7.24 -8.99 5.44
N ASP A 586 7.57 -9.33 6.67
CA ASP A 586 7.03 -8.67 7.85
C ASP A 586 8.19 -8.10 8.66
N ARG A 587 7.93 -7.00 9.36
CA ARG A 587 8.88 -6.43 10.31
C ARG A 587 9.07 -7.37 11.50
N LYS A 588 10.25 -7.33 12.10
CA LYS A 588 10.60 -8.13 13.28
C LYS A 588 10.32 -7.40 14.60
N ASP A 589 10.31 -6.08 14.54
CA ASP A 589 10.16 -5.16 15.65
C ASP A 589 9.59 -3.84 15.14
N LEU A 590 9.39 -2.89 16.05
CA LEU A 590 8.88 -1.55 15.76
C LEU A 590 9.99 -0.51 15.72
N GLU A 591 11.26 -0.92 15.79
CA GLU A 591 12.37 0.00 15.97
C GLU A 591 12.61 0.85 14.73
N LEU A 592 13.03 2.08 14.96
CA LEU A 592 13.65 2.89 13.91
C LEU A 592 15.01 2.30 13.52
N PRO A 593 15.49 2.60 12.31
CA PRO A 593 16.78 2.10 11.85
C PRO A 593 17.93 2.48 12.81
N PRO A 594 18.99 1.65 12.89
CA PRO A 594 20.09 1.89 13.81
C PRO A 594 20.67 3.31 13.70
N GLY A 595 20.88 3.97 14.85
CA GLY A 595 21.42 5.33 14.93
C GLY A 595 20.38 6.46 14.81
N VAL A 596 19.18 6.19 14.28
CA VAL A 596 18.15 7.23 14.11
C VAL A 596 17.64 7.76 15.46
N ASN A 597 17.40 6.89 16.44
CA ASN A 597 16.98 7.33 17.78
C ASN A 597 18.04 8.23 18.44
N GLU A 598 19.32 7.85 18.37
CA GLU A 598 20.42 8.65 18.91
C GLU A 598 20.55 10.00 18.19
N LEU A 599 20.41 10.02 16.86
CA LEU A 599 20.40 11.27 16.08
C LEU A 599 19.30 12.22 16.56
N ILE A 600 18.07 11.71 16.72
CA ILE A 600 16.92 12.52 17.16
C ILE A 600 17.18 13.09 18.56
N GLU A 601 17.57 12.25 19.52
CA GLU A 601 17.87 12.67 20.89
C GLU A 601 18.95 13.76 20.93
N LYS A 602 20.07 13.56 20.23
CA LYS A 602 21.20 14.50 20.24
C LYS A 602 20.88 15.82 19.55
N VAL A 603 20.10 15.81 18.47
CA VAL A 603 19.66 17.04 17.79
C VAL A 603 18.68 17.83 18.65
N MET A 604 17.73 17.16 19.31
CA MET A 604 16.80 17.80 20.24
C MET A 604 17.51 18.41 21.46
N GLU A 605 18.52 17.73 22.00
CA GLU A 605 19.38 18.27 23.06
C GLU A 605 20.12 19.54 22.61
N ALA A 606 20.58 19.57 21.35
CA ALA A 606 21.32 20.70 20.79
C ALA A 606 20.44 21.91 20.52
N ASN A 607 19.17 21.71 20.12
CA ASN A 607 18.27 22.82 19.82
C ASN A 607 16.81 22.46 20.10
N THR A 608 16.20 23.23 21.00
CA THR A 608 14.88 22.91 21.54
C THR A 608 13.71 23.30 20.64
N ARG A 609 13.98 23.90 19.46
CA ARG A 609 13.01 24.15 18.37
C ARG A 609 13.00 23.06 17.30
N THR A 610 13.67 21.94 17.55
CA THR A 610 13.73 20.80 16.63
C THR A 610 12.33 20.29 16.27
N ILE A 611 12.11 20.07 14.97
CA ILE A 611 10.94 19.40 14.41
C ILE A 611 11.36 18.00 13.97
N ILE A 612 10.62 16.98 14.39
CA ILE A 612 10.80 15.61 13.88
C ILE A 612 9.69 15.30 12.87
N VAL A 613 10.07 14.86 11.68
CA VAL A 613 9.18 14.35 10.64
C VAL A 613 9.47 12.86 10.45
N ASN A 614 8.53 12.00 10.87
CA ASN A 614 8.61 10.55 10.73
C ASN A 614 7.90 10.06 9.46
N GLN A 615 8.62 9.34 8.60
CA GLN A 615 8.07 8.65 7.44
C GLN A 615 8.04 7.13 7.68
N SER A 616 6.85 6.54 7.81
CA SER A 616 6.67 5.08 7.88
C SER A 616 5.25 4.74 7.47
N GLY A 617 5.03 3.57 6.88
CA GLY A 617 3.70 3.10 6.52
C GLY A 617 2.88 2.61 7.73
N CYS A 618 3.58 2.08 8.74
CA CYS A 618 3.04 1.54 9.98
C CYS A 618 3.70 2.19 11.22
N PRO A 619 3.19 1.93 12.45
CA PRO A 619 3.74 2.49 13.68
C PRO A 619 5.20 2.10 13.95
N VAL A 620 5.94 3.00 14.61
CA VAL A 620 7.32 2.78 15.08
C VAL A 620 7.41 3.12 16.57
N THR A 621 8.39 2.57 17.27
CA THR A 621 8.72 3.00 18.63
C THR A 621 9.35 4.38 18.61
N MET A 622 9.01 5.19 19.61
CA MET A 622 9.50 6.57 19.76
C MET A 622 9.93 6.79 21.21
N PRO A 623 11.08 6.25 21.65
CA PRO A 623 11.52 6.34 23.05
C PRO A 623 11.66 7.79 23.55
N TRP A 624 11.94 8.71 22.62
CA TRP A 624 12.15 10.14 22.84
C TRP A 624 10.87 11.00 22.75
N VAL A 625 9.69 10.40 22.50
CA VAL A 625 8.42 11.12 22.25
C VAL A 625 7.94 11.99 23.42
N LYS A 626 8.37 11.67 24.65
CA LYS A 626 8.01 12.49 25.81
C LYS A 626 8.66 13.88 25.73
N ASP A 627 9.87 13.95 25.22
CA ASP A 627 10.71 15.15 25.24
C ASP A 627 10.67 15.92 23.91
N VAL A 628 10.14 15.32 22.84
CA VAL A 628 10.00 16.01 21.54
C VAL A 628 8.95 17.13 21.61
N PRO A 629 9.30 18.37 21.26
CA PRO A 629 8.36 19.49 21.28
C PRO A 629 7.41 19.47 20.09
N THR A 630 7.91 19.09 18.90
CA THR A 630 7.14 19.09 17.66
C THR A 630 7.39 17.81 16.89
N LEU A 631 6.32 17.05 16.63
CA LEU A 631 6.36 15.77 15.94
C LEU A 631 5.29 15.74 14.85
N VAL A 632 5.72 15.42 13.63
CA VAL A 632 4.90 15.28 12.44
C VAL A 632 5.07 13.85 11.91
N HIS A 633 3.97 13.20 11.55
CA HIS A 633 4.00 11.93 10.83
C HIS A 633 3.53 12.13 9.39
N ALA A 634 4.38 11.73 8.43
CA ALA A 634 4.19 12.03 7.01
C ALA A 634 3.99 10.79 6.13
N TRP A 635 3.86 9.59 6.75
CA TRP A 635 3.67 8.32 6.06
C TRP A 635 4.71 8.06 4.94
N PHE A 636 4.35 7.21 3.97
CA PHE A 636 4.97 7.21 2.65
C PHE A 636 4.14 8.11 1.73
N GLY A 637 4.65 9.31 1.43
CA GLY A 637 3.86 10.40 0.85
C GLY A 637 3.77 10.42 -0.68
N GLY A 638 4.17 9.34 -1.36
CA GLY A 638 4.17 9.28 -2.82
C GLY A 638 5.11 10.29 -3.49
N GLN A 639 4.88 10.56 -4.78
CA GLN A 639 5.77 11.41 -5.58
C GLN A 639 5.83 12.87 -5.10
N GLU A 640 4.81 13.36 -4.40
CA GLU A 640 4.69 14.74 -3.91
C GLU A 640 5.09 14.88 -2.43
N THR A 641 5.70 13.85 -1.83
CA THR A 641 5.96 13.81 -0.38
C THR A 641 6.72 15.03 0.15
N GLY A 642 7.74 15.54 -0.56
CA GLY A 642 8.51 16.70 -0.11
C GLY A 642 7.68 17.98 -0.10
N ASN A 643 6.85 18.19 -1.13
CA ASN A 643 5.95 19.34 -1.22
C ASN A 643 4.83 19.25 -0.19
N GLY A 644 4.26 18.07 0.03
CA GLY A 644 3.23 17.85 1.05
C GLY A 644 3.73 18.09 2.48
N ILE A 645 4.96 17.64 2.78
CA ILE A 645 5.62 17.94 4.06
C ILE A 645 5.85 19.46 4.19
N ALA A 646 6.41 20.10 3.16
CA ALA A 646 6.67 21.54 3.18
C ALA A 646 5.39 22.37 3.34
N ASP A 647 4.30 21.99 2.68
CA ASP A 647 3.00 22.66 2.78
C ASP A 647 2.49 22.73 4.22
N VAL A 648 2.62 21.62 4.95
CA VAL A 648 2.21 21.56 6.36
C VAL A 648 3.19 22.31 7.25
N LEU A 649 4.50 22.10 7.10
CA LEU A 649 5.51 22.75 7.94
C LEU A 649 5.43 24.28 7.85
N PHE A 650 5.20 24.84 6.67
CA PHE A 650 5.12 26.30 6.46
C PHE A 650 3.68 26.85 6.54
N GLY A 651 2.69 26.01 6.87
CA GLY A 651 1.31 26.44 7.05
C GLY A 651 0.61 26.90 5.78
N CYS A 652 1.13 26.54 4.60
CA CYS A 652 0.40 26.61 3.33
C CYS A 652 -0.83 25.69 3.36
N HIS A 653 -0.73 24.60 4.13
CA HIS A 653 -1.84 23.73 4.49
C HIS A 653 -1.92 23.64 6.02
N ASN A 654 -3.11 23.88 6.58
CA ASN A 654 -3.38 23.57 7.99
C ASN A 654 -3.50 22.05 8.12
N PRO A 655 -2.72 21.34 8.98
CA PRO A 655 -2.76 19.89 9.06
C PRO A 655 -4.17 19.39 9.36
N THR A 656 -4.62 18.41 8.57
CA THR A 656 -5.95 17.81 8.67
C THR A 656 -5.92 16.29 8.84
N GLY A 657 -4.76 15.65 8.73
CA GLY A 657 -4.64 14.20 8.87
C GLY A 657 -4.94 13.72 10.28
N ARG A 658 -5.51 12.52 10.39
CA ARG A 658 -5.79 11.78 11.63
C ARG A 658 -5.20 10.39 11.51
N LEU A 659 -4.61 9.84 12.57
CA LEU A 659 -4.02 8.50 12.50
C LEU A 659 -5.05 7.44 12.08
N SER A 660 -4.76 6.69 11.02
CA SER A 660 -5.57 5.55 10.56
C SER A 660 -5.28 4.25 11.33
N VAL A 661 -4.24 4.24 12.16
CA VAL A 661 -3.80 3.11 12.99
C VAL A 661 -3.34 3.62 14.36
N THR A 662 -3.48 2.79 15.40
CA THR A 662 -3.02 3.08 16.76
C THR A 662 -1.51 2.89 16.87
N PHE A 663 -0.81 3.83 17.51
CA PHE A 663 0.64 3.77 17.70
C PHE A 663 0.96 3.20 19.10
N PRO A 664 1.35 1.92 19.24
CA PRO A 664 1.65 1.33 20.55
C PRO A 664 2.86 1.96 21.22
N ARG A 665 2.96 1.83 22.55
CA ARG A 665 4.19 2.13 23.30
C ARG A 665 5.28 1.11 23.05
N ARG A 666 4.90 -0.17 23.02
CA ARG A 666 5.80 -1.30 22.82
C ARG A 666 5.10 -2.36 21.98
N LEU A 667 5.88 -3.20 21.32
CA LEU A 667 5.35 -4.30 20.52
C LEU A 667 4.51 -5.27 21.37
N GLU A 668 4.92 -5.50 22.62
CA GLU A 668 4.25 -6.38 23.59
C GLU A 668 2.85 -5.89 24.00
N ASP A 669 2.57 -4.60 23.81
CA ASP A 669 1.27 -4.01 24.12
C ASP A 669 0.25 -4.21 22.98
N THR A 670 0.66 -4.81 21.86
CA THR A 670 -0.21 -5.02 20.69
C THR A 670 -1.09 -6.26 20.85
N PRO A 671 -2.33 -6.25 20.31
CA PRO A 671 -3.26 -7.38 20.45
C PRO A 671 -2.71 -8.69 19.86
N ALA A 672 -1.93 -8.60 18.79
CA ALA A 672 -1.41 -9.74 18.05
C ALA A 672 -0.04 -10.22 18.53
N PHE A 673 0.57 -9.64 19.58
CA PHE A 673 1.96 -9.90 19.96
C PHE A 673 2.30 -11.40 20.09
N LEU A 674 1.43 -12.19 20.74
CA LEU A 674 1.65 -13.61 20.97
C LEU A 674 1.30 -14.51 19.77
N SER A 675 0.67 -13.96 18.74
CA SER A 675 0.00 -14.71 17.68
C SER A 675 0.26 -14.12 16.28
N TYR A 676 1.33 -13.34 16.14
CA TYR A 676 1.82 -12.79 14.89
C TYR A 676 3.18 -13.42 14.53
N GLY A 677 3.39 -13.76 13.26
CA GLY A 677 4.63 -14.32 12.75
C GLY A 677 4.62 -15.84 12.61
N LYS A 678 5.71 -16.50 12.98
CA LYS A 678 5.94 -17.91 12.62
C LYS A 678 5.08 -18.90 13.43
N GLY A 679 3.96 -19.32 12.86
CA GLY A 679 3.29 -20.58 13.22
C GLY A 679 4.03 -21.80 12.65
N VAL A 680 3.87 -22.98 13.26
CA VAL A 680 4.34 -24.25 12.65
C VAL A 680 3.46 -24.62 11.45
N ARG A 681 2.17 -24.29 11.54
CA ARG A 681 1.14 -24.48 10.49
C ARG A 681 0.00 -23.47 10.62
N GLU A 682 -0.35 -23.11 11.85
CA GLU A 682 -1.52 -22.28 12.13
C GLU A 682 -1.17 -21.04 12.97
N MET A 683 -1.86 -19.94 12.68
CA MET A 683 -1.92 -18.73 13.50
C MET A 683 -3.32 -18.58 14.09
N TYR A 684 -3.43 -18.13 15.33
CA TYR A 684 -4.71 -18.00 16.03
C TYR A 684 -5.05 -16.53 16.27
N TYR A 685 -6.18 -16.06 15.76
CA TYR A 685 -6.65 -14.68 15.98
C TYR A 685 -7.37 -14.60 17.33
N GLY A 686 -6.59 -14.77 18.40
CA GLY A 686 -7.08 -14.90 19.78
C GLY A 686 -7.58 -13.59 20.40
N GLU A 687 -7.21 -12.44 19.83
CA GLU A 687 -7.71 -11.12 20.21
C GLU A 687 -9.17 -10.89 19.80
N GLY A 688 -9.75 -11.74 18.95
CA GLY A 688 -11.14 -11.61 18.55
C GLY A 688 -11.42 -10.30 17.80
N VAL A 689 -12.53 -9.64 18.15
CA VAL A 689 -12.91 -8.31 17.61
C VAL A 689 -12.08 -7.16 18.20
N PHE A 690 -11.19 -7.44 19.16
CA PHE A 690 -10.38 -6.44 19.85
C PHE A 690 -9.05 -6.21 19.12
N ILE A 691 -9.12 -5.63 17.91
CA ILE A 691 -7.95 -5.12 17.18
C ILE A 691 -7.86 -3.59 17.28
N GLY A 692 -6.66 -3.05 17.15
CA GLY A 692 -6.44 -1.59 17.17
C GLY A 692 -6.94 -0.94 18.46
N TYR A 693 -7.49 0.27 18.38
CA TYR A 693 -8.00 1.03 19.52
C TYR A 693 -9.02 0.26 20.38
N ARG A 694 -9.80 -0.66 19.78
CA ARG A 694 -10.77 -1.51 20.50
C ARG A 694 -10.09 -2.31 21.61
N TYR A 695 -8.86 -2.78 21.36
CA TYR A 695 -8.04 -3.50 22.33
C TYR A 695 -7.55 -2.60 23.47
N TYR A 696 -6.90 -1.49 23.11
CA TYR A 696 -6.27 -0.58 24.08
C TYR A 696 -7.31 0.04 25.01
N GLU A 697 -8.46 0.44 24.50
CA GLU A 697 -9.56 0.94 25.33
C GLU A 697 -10.10 -0.14 26.27
N LYS A 698 -10.25 -1.37 25.79
CA LYS A 698 -10.79 -2.47 26.61
C LYS A 698 -9.84 -2.86 27.74
N LEU A 699 -8.54 -2.84 27.47
CA LEU A 699 -7.51 -3.10 28.48
C LEU A 699 -7.18 -1.90 29.36
N GLN A 700 -7.66 -0.70 29.02
CA GLN A 700 -7.27 0.55 29.67
C GLN A 700 -5.74 0.74 29.70
N ASN A 701 -5.10 0.43 28.57
CA ASN A 701 -3.66 0.58 28.39
C ASN A 701 -3.39 1.62 27.30
N ASP A 702 -3.07 2.85 27.69
CA ASP A 702 -2.90 3.96 26.76
C ASP A 702 -1.73 3.70 25.77
N PRO A 703 -1.97 3.72 24.44
CA PRO A 703 -0.92 3.74 23.43
C PRO A 703 -0.14 5.07 23.46
N LEU A 704 0.83 5.25 22.56
CA LEU A 704 1.47 6.56 22.35
C LEU A 704 0.48 7.55 21.74
N PHE A 705 -0.21 7.12 20.69
CA PHE A 705 -1.25 7.89 20.02
C PHE A 705 -2.39 6.95 19.61
N TYR A 706 -3.63 7.35 19.90
CA TYR A 706 -4.81 6.60 19.53
C TYR A 706 -5.12 6.74 18.03
N PHE A 707 -5.80 5.75 17.47
CA PHE A 707 -6.54 5.88 16.22
C PHE A 707 -7.35 7.18 16.19
N GLY A 708 -7.42 7.83 15.04
CA GLY A 708 -8.17 9.07 14.83
C GLY A 708 -7.51 10.32 15.41
N TYR A 709 -6.33 10.22 16.06
CA TYR A 709 -5.66 11.38 16.67
C TYR A 709 -4.90 12.23 15.64
N GLY A 710 -4.88 13.55 15.84
CA GLY A 710 -4.14 14.52 15.04
C GLY A 710 -4.40 15.96 15.49
N LEU A 711 -3.43 16.85 15.34
CA LEU A 711 -3.57 18.26 15.71
C LEU A 711 -3.83 19.13 14.47
N SER A 712 -4.35 20.33 14.71
CA SER A 712 -4.56 21.38 13.72
C SER A 712 -3.85 22.66 14.18
N TYR A 713 -3.56 23.57 13.25
CA TYR A 713 -3.16 24.95 13.58
C TYR A 713 -4.32 25.83 14.02
N THR A 714 -5.55 25.32 14.02
CA THR A 714 -6.71 25.97 14.62
C THR A 714 -7.36 25.07 15.66
N THR A 715 -8.38 25.57 16.35
CA THR A 715 -9.12 24.83 17.38
C THR A 715 -10.61 24.75 17.05
N PHE A 716 -11.26 23.67 17.50
CA PHE A 716 -12.67 23.43 17.23
C PHE A 716 -13.45 23.07 18.49
N GLU A 717 -14.64 23.65 18.62
CA GLU A 717 -15.63 23.34 19.65
C GLU A 717 -16.86 22.67 19.05
N TYR A 718 -17.47 21.77 19.82
CA TYR A 718 -18.58 20.93 19.40
C TYR A 718 -19.83 21.27 20.21
N SER A 719 -20.98 21.38 19.56
CA SER A 719 -22.25 21.69 20.21
C SER A 719 -23.44 21.08 19.47
N ASN A 720 -24.62 21.13 20.08
CA ASN A 720 -25.89 20.74 19.47
C ASN A 720 -25.90 19.33 18.84
N LEU A 721 -25.42 18.31 19.57
CA LEU A 721 -25.54 16.92 19.14
C LEU A 721 -27.02 16.53 18.97
N ARG A 722 -27.38 16.23 17.73
CA ARG A 722 -28.70 15.79 17.29
C ARG A 722 -28.61 14.31 16.91
N ALA A 723 -29.38 13.50 17.62
CA ALA A 723 -29.62 12.10 17.34
C ALA A 723 -31.07 11.78 17.74
N PRO A 724 -31.72 10.79 17.10
CA PRO A 724 -33.06 10.38 17.46
C PRO A 724 -33.12 9.91 18.92
N LYS A 725 -34.31 9.96 19.54
CA LYS A 725 -34.51 9.40 20.89
C LYS A 725 -34.71 7.88 20.85
N SER A 726 -35.33 7.39 19.78
CA SER A 726 -35.47 5.97 19.50
C SER A 726 -35.24 5.71 18.01
N VAL A 727 -34.73 4.51 17.72
CA VAL A 727 -34.49 3.99 16.38
C VAL A 727 -35.30 2.71 16.22
N GLU A 728 -36.02 2.60 15.11
CA GLU A 728 -36.64 1.35 14.67
C GLU A 728 -35.88 0.83 13.45
N LEU A 729 -35.41 -0.42 13.52
CA LEU A 729 -34.78 -1.13 12.40
C LEU A 729 -35.63 -2.37 12.06
N GLY A 730 -35.76 -2.72 10.77
CA GLY A 730 -36.44 -3.95 10.31
C GLY A 730 -37.78 -3.78 9.58
N GLY A 731 -38.15 -2.56 9.14
CA GLY A 731 -39.29 -2.30 8.24
C GLY A 731 -39.04 -2.63 6.75
N GLN A 732 -40.03 -2.39 5.87
CA GLN A 732 -39.81 -2.47 4.42
C GLN A 732 -38.94 -1.29 3.94
N GLY A 733 -37.72 -1.56 3.49
CA GLY A 733 -36.75 -0.58 3.00
C GLY A 733 -35.46 -0.54 3.82
N GLU A 734 -34.45 0.17 3.31
CA GLU A 734 -33.21 0.42 4.06
C GLU A 734 -33.49 1.49 5.12
N GLN A 735 -33.51 1.09 6.39
CA GLN A 735 -33.74 2.02 7.50
C GLN A 735 -32.41 2.57 8.00
N SER A 736 -32.27 3.89 7.90
CA SER A 736 -31.16 4.66 8.42
C SER A 736 -31.66 5.73 9.39
N PHE A 737 -30.75 6.27 10.18
CA PHE A 737 -30.98 7.37 11.08
C PHE A 737 -29.82 8.36 11.02
N GLU A 738 -30.11 9.63 11.27
CA GLU A 738 -29.15 10.71 11.14
C GLU A 738 -28.58 11.11 12.51
N VAL A 739 -27.27 11.33 12.54
CA VAL A 739 -26.54 11.98 13.62
C VAL A 739 -25.93 13.25 13.05
N SER A 740 -26.15 14.39 13.70
CA SER A 740 -25.48 15.63 13.33
C SER A 740 -24.98 16.42 14.54
N VAL A 741 -23.91 17.19 14.32
CA VAL A 741 -23.26 18.01 15.36
C VAL A 741 -22.75 19.31 14.74
N ASP A 742 -22.86 20.40 15.48
CA ASP A 742 -22.31 21.69 15.07
C ASP A 742 -20.85 21.81 15.53
N VAL A 743 -19.97 22.14 14.60
CA VAL A 743 -18.54 22.33 14.80
C VAL A 743 -18.19 23.79 14.55
N THR A 744 -17.69 24.48 15.56
CA THR A 744 -17.26 25.88 15.47
C THR A 744 -15.75 25.97 15.48
N ASN A 745 -15.17 26.66 14.50
CA ASN A 745 -13.75 26.97 14.50
C ASN A 745 -13.48 28.18 15.41
N THR A 746 -12.85 27.92 16.55
CA THR A 746 -12.56 28.91 17.61
C THR A 746 -11.16 29.48 17.53
N GLY A 747 -10.31 28.96 16.65
CA GLY A 747 -8.94 29.46 16.49
C GLY A 747 -8.84 30.64 15.52
N ASP A 748 -7.63 30.88 15.04
CA ASP A 748 -7.30 32.06 14.26
C ASP A 748 -7.07 31.80 12.76
N ARG A 749 -7.20 30.54 12.33
CA ARG A 749 -7.03 30.07 10.95
C ARG A 749 -8.22 29.25 10.50
N ASP A 750 -8.48 29.24 9.20
CA ASP A 750 -9.41 28.29 8.61
C ASP A 750 -8.84 26.86 8.71
N GLY A 751 -9.71 25.85 8.71
CA GLY A 751 -9.26 24.47 8.77
C GLY A 751 -10.38 23.47 8.51
N HIS A 752 -9.97 22.22 8.28
CA HIS A 752 -10.90 21.10 8.31
C HIS A 752 -10.90 20.47 9.70
N GLU A 753 -12.08 20.03 10.13
CA GLU A 753 -12.25 19.14 11.28
C GLU A 753 -12.82 17.81 10.80
N ILE A 754 -12.40 16.71 11.44
CA ILE A 754 -12.91 15.36 11.20
C ILE A 754 -13.71 14.95 12.43
N VAL A 755 -15.03 14.99 12.28
CA VAL A 755 -15.98 14.53 13.29
C VAL A 755 -16.06 13.02 13.22
N GLN A 756 -15.67 12.33 14.30
CA GLN A 756 -15.75 10.87 14.40
C GLN A 756 -16.95 10.48 15.26
N VAL A 757 -17.79 9.59 14.74
CA VAL A 757 -19.01 9.11 15.40
C VAL A 757 -18.79 7.67 15.83
N TYR A 758 -18.76 7.48 17.14
CA TYR A 758 -18.65 6.18 17.77
C TYR A 758 -20.00 5.75 18.35
N ILE A 759 -20.28 4.45 18.31
CA ILE A 759 -21.43 3.84 18.99
C ILE A 759 -20.94 2.95 20.13
N SER A 760 -21.59 3.06 21.27
CA SER A 760 -21.43 2.15 22.41
C SER A 760 -22.77 1.49 22.72
N ASP A 761 -22.73 0.18 22.89
CA ASP A 761 -23.86 -0.65 23.31
C ASP A 761 -23.81 -0.76 24.85
N VAL A 762 -24.74 -0.11 25.55
CA VAL A 762 -24.64 0.14 27.01
C VAL A 762 -24.78 -1.16 27.80
N GLU A 763 -25.72 -2.01 27.39
CA GLU A 763 -25.97 -3.33 27.96
C GLU A 763 -26.11 -4.34 26.82
N CYS A 764 -25.06 -5.12 26.61
CA CYS A 764 -25.02 -6.13 25.56
C CYS A 764 -24.94 -7.54 26.17
N ALA A 765 -25.64 -8.50 25.56
CA ALA A 765 -25.57 -9.91 25.93
C ALA A 765 -24.20 -10.56 25.65
N THR A 766 -23.35 -9.91 24.84
CA THR A 766 -22.01 -10.39 24.49
C THR A 766 -20.91 -9.37 24.80
N LEU A 767 -19.66 -9.85 24.84
CA LEU A 767 -18.51 -8.98 25.02
C LEU A 767 -18.29 -8.14 23.75
N ARG A 768 -18.36 -6.80 23.88
CA ARG A 768 -18.08 -5.84 22.79
C ARG A 768 -16.93 -4.89 23.13
N PRO A 769 -16.32 -4.24 22.11
CA PRO A 769 -15.49 -3.05 22.33
C PRO A 769 -16.23 -1.99 23.14
N ARG A 770 -15.51 -1.11 23.85
CA ARG A 770 -16.13 -0.03 24.64
C ARG A 770 -16.98 0.88 23.75
N LYS A 771 -16.44 1.22 22.59
CA LYS A 771 -17.09 1.97 21.51
C LYS A 771 -16.48 1.54 20.19
N GLU A 772 -17.20 1.73 19.10
CA GLU A 772 -16.75 1.42 17.75
C GLU A 772 -17.03 2.61 16.83
N LEU A 773 -16.07 2.99 15.99
CA LEU A 773 -16.30 3.97 14.92
C LEU A 773 -17.39 3.42 14.01
N LYS A 774 -18.46 4.17 13.78
CA LYS A 774 -19.55 3.78 12.86
C LYS A 774 -19.78 4.80 11.74
N GLY A 775 -19.14 5.96 11.81
CA GLY A 775 -19.13 6.94 10.72
C GLY A 775 -18.23 8.13 11.03
N PHE A 776 -17.95 8.94 10.02
CA PHE A 776 -17.16 10.17 10.17
C PHE A 776 -17.55 11.20 9.10
N ALA A 777 -17.25 12.46 9.36
CA ALA A 777 -17.42 13.54 8.40
C ALA A 777 -16.26 14.54 8.49
N LYS A 778 -15.62 14.83 7.35
CA LYS A 778 -14.65 15.92 7.23
C LYS A 778 -15.36 17.19 6.79
N VAL A 779 -15.27 18.24 7.60
CA VAL A 779 -15.96 19.53 7.37
C VAL A 779 -14.97 20.68 7.31
N TRP A 780 -15.11 21.53 6.29
CA TRP A 780 -14.39 22.80 6.22
C TRP A 780 -15.09 23.83 7.10
N VAL A 781 -14.34 24.47 8.00
CA VAL A 781 -14.88 25.49 8.90
C VAL A 781 -13.96 26.71 8.87
N ALA A 782 -14.44 27.79 8.26
CA ALA A 782 -13.74 29.07 8.28
C ALA A 782 -13.63 29.62 9.72
N LYS A 783 -12.59 30.43 9.97
CA LYS A 783 -12.33 31.08 11.26
C LYS A 783 -13.57 31.76 11.82
N GLY A 784 -13.92 31.43 13.06
CA GLY A 784 -15.06 32.00 13.78
C GLY A 784 -16.43 31.63 13.19
N LYS A 785 -16.49 30.65 12.27
CA LYS A 785 -17.73 30.12 11.71
C LYS A 785 -18.04 28.76 12.29
N THR A 786 -19.29 28.35 12.09
CA THR A 786 -19.82 27.05 12.48
C THR A 786 -20.27 26.32 11.22
N ALA A 787 -19.97 25.03 11.13
CA ALA A 787 -20.52 24.12 10.13
C ALA A 787 -21.21 22.95 10.85
N THR A 788 -22.18 22.34 10.19
CA THR A 788 -22.84 21.13 10.68
C THR A 788 -22.24 19.91 10.00
N ALA A 789 -21.78 18.94 10.79
CA ALA A 789 -21.38 17.64 10.31
C ALA A 789 -22.58 16.69 10.39
N GLU A 790 -22.91 16.04 9.29
CA GLU A 790 -24.05 15.11 9.15
C GLU A 790 -23.52 13.72 8.79
N ILE A 791 -23.99 12.71 9.53
CA ILE A 791 -23.59 11.32 9.39
C ILE A 791 -24.86 10.46 9.38
N VAL A 792 -25.01 9.63 8.35
CA VAL A 792 -26.11 8.68 8.22
C VAL A 792 -25.63 7.31 8.69
N LEU A 793 -26.34 6.73 9.66
CA LEU A 793 -26.06 5.42 10.24
C LEU A 793 -27.24 4.46 9.99
N ASP A 794 -27.00 3.16 10.08
CA ASP A 794 -28.01 2.13 9.83
C ASP A 794 -27.77 0.87 10.68
N LYS A 795 -28.33 -0.28 10.26
CA LYS A 795 -28.17 -1.58 10.94
C LYS A 795 -26.73 -1.95 11.27
N TYR A 796 -25.74 -1.58 10.47
CA TYR A 796 -24.32 -1.87 10.73
C TYR A 796 -23.78 -1.12 11.96
N ALA A 797 -24.38 0.02 12.30
CA ALA A 797 -23.95 0.84 13.43
C ALA A 797 -24.30 0.21 14.78
N LEU A 798 -25.33 -0.64 14.84
CA LEU A 798 -25.83 -1.20 16.10
C LEU A 798 -25.52 -2.70 16.24
N SER A 799 -25.23 -3.39 15.14
CA SER A 799 -25.15 -4.85 15.14
C SER A 799 -23.79 -5.40 15.59
N TYR A 800 -23.81 -6.61 16.15
CA TYR A 800 -22.68 -7.53 16.29
C TYR A 800 -23.03 -8.87 15.63
N TRP A 801 -22.08 -9.76 15.38
CA TRP A 801 -22.36 -11.09 14.82
C TRP A 801 -22.65 -12.10 15.94
N ASP A 802 -23.87 -12.64 15.94
CA ASP A 802 -24.32 -13.71 16.83
C ASP A 802 -23.99 -15.07 16.19
N GLU A 803 -22.95 -15.74 16.70
CA GLU A 803 -22.49 -17.04 16.19
C GLU A 803 -23.47 -18.18 16.49
N GLU A 804 -24.32 -18.08 17.51
CA GLU A 804 -25.32 -19.11 17.79
C GLU A 804 -26.44 -19.07 16.75
N LYS A 805 -26.82 -17.87 16.31
CA LYS A 805 -27.87 -17.68 15.31
C LYS A 805 -27.37 -17.59 13.87
N GLU A 806 -26.05 -17.47 13.68
CA GLU A 806 -25.39 -17.20 12.39
C GLU A 806 -26.00 -15.98 11.69
N LYS A 807 -26.20 -14.88 12.44
CA LYS A 807 -26.78 -13.64 11.95
C LYS A 807 -26.15 -12.43 12.63
N TRP A 808 -26.18 -11.29 11.94
CA TRP A 808 -26.02 -10.02 12.60
C TRP A 808 -27.20 -9.78 13.54
N HIS A 809 -26.92 -9.30 14.74
CA HIS A 809 -27.89 -8.97 15.77
C HIS A 809 -27.68 -7.53 16.22
N ALA A 810 -28.67 -6.66 15.96
CA ALA A 810 -28.82 -5.41 16.69
C ALA A 810 -29.77 -5.69 17.86
N GLU A 811 -29.21 -5.83 19.05
CA GLU A 811 -29.95 -6.13 20.27
C GLU A 811 -30.72 -4.90 20.74
N ARG A 812 -32.01 -5.05 21.04
CA ARG A 812 -32.81 -3.94 21.60
C ARG A 812 -32.21 -3.48 22.92
N GLY A 813 -32.22 -2.18 23.16
CA GLY A 813 -31.62 -1.61 24.35
C GLY A 813 -31.20 -0.18 24.16
N ILE A 814 -30.40 0.30 25.11
CA ILE A 814 -29.88 1.66 25.11
C ILE A 814 -28.50 1.66 24.45
N PHE A 815 -28.33 2.56 23.49
CA PHE A 815 -27.07 2.84 22.84
C PHE A 815 -26.65 4.27 23.15
N LYS A 816 -25.34 4.52 23.11
CA LYS A 816 -24.77 5.87 23.13
C LYS A 816 -24.18 6.19 21.77
N VAL A 817 -24.56 7.35 21.23
CA VAL A 817 -23.76 8.02 20.21
C VAL A 817 -22.74 8.92 20.89
N ILE A 818 -21.48 8.76 20.52
CA ILE A 818 -20.33 9.48 21.11
C ILE A 818 -19.63 10.22 19.96
N ILE A 819 -19.60 11.55 20.06
CA ILE A 819 -18.79 12.40 19.19
C ILE A 819 -17.43 12.55 19.85
N SER A 820 -16.37 12.24 19.10
CA SER A 820 -15.00 12.28 19.58
C SER A 820 -14.05 12.87 18.55
N ARG A 821 -12.95 13.46 19.02
CA ARG A 821 -11.86 13.95 18.16
C ARG A 821 -10.87 12.85 17.76
N SER A 822 -10.84 11.76 18.51
CA SER A 822 -10.08 10.54 18.26
C SER A 822 -10.69 9.35 19.02
N ALA A 823 -10.11 8.15 18.92
CA ALA A 823 -10.52 7.04 19.76
C ALA A 823 -10.15 7.23 21.24
N ASP A 824 -9.24 8.15 21.59
CA ASP A 824 -8.88 8.43 22.99
C ASP A 824 -10.15 8.74 23.83
N PRO A 825 -10.40 8.03 24.94
CA PRO A 825 -11.51 8.35 25.83
C PRO A 825 -11.52 9.81 26.34
N ARG A 826 -10.35 10.47 26.38
CA ARG A 826 -10.20 11.89 26.78
C ARG A 826 -10.65 12.88 25.70
N ASP A 827 -10.79 12.41 24.46
CA ASP A 827 -11.17 13.22 23.30
C ASP A 827 -12.69 13.18 23.01
N GLU A 828 -13.46 12.51 23.87
CA GLU A 828 -14.93 12.49 23.81
C GLU A 828 -15.48 13.86 24.18
N VAL A 829 -16.21 14.48 23.25
CA VAL A 829 -16.67 15.86 23.40
C VAL A 829 -18.17 15.96 23.70
N LEU A 830 -18.98 15.07 23.14
CA LEU A 830 -20.44 15.03 23.35
C LEU A 830 -20.90 13.57 23.29
N GLU A 831 -21.87 13.22 24.14
CA GLU A 831 -22.57 11.94 24.06
C GLU A 831 -24.08 12.13 24.19
N ARG A 832 -24.83 11.18 23.64
CA ARG A 832 -26.29 11.12 23.79
C ARG A 832 -26.78 9.69 23.72
N GLU A 833 -27.74 9.36 24.58
CA GLU A 833 -28.42 8.07 24.56
C GLU A 833 -29.60 8.05 23.60
N PHE A 834 -29.83 6.88 23.00
CA PHE A 834 -31.01 6.56 22.22
C PHE A 834 -31.37 5.08 22.41
N GLU A 835 -32.65 4.75 22.20
CA GLU A 835 -33.17 3.40 22.36
C GLU A 835 -33.36 2.70 21.01
N LEU A 836 -32.85 1.47 20.86
CA LEU A 836 -33.31 0.55 19.81
C LEU A 836 -34.50 -0.23 20.35
N GLU A 837 -35.68 -0.02 19.76
CA GLU A 837 -36.94 -0.51 20.36
C GLU A 837 -37.13 -2.03 20.25
N LYS A 838 -36.54 -2.67 19.23
CA LYS A 838 -36.73 -4.08 18.89
C LYS A 838 -35.45 -4.71 18.36
N ASP A 839 -35.28 -6.00 18.65
CA ASP A 839 -34.18 -6.79 18.11
C ASP A 839 -34.30 -6.85 16.59
N LEU A 840 -33.16 -6.71 15.91
CA LEU A 840 -33.05 -7.00 14.48
C LEU A 840 -32.04 -8.12 14.27
N TYR A 841 -32.49 -9.20 13.62
CA TYR A 841 -31.61 -10.23 13.09
C TYR A 841 -31.54 -10.15 11.57
N TRP A 842 -30.33 -10.11 11.01
CA TRP A 842 -30.15 -9.97 9.57
C TRP A 842 -28.89 -10.66 9.04
N ILE A 843 -28.88 -10.88 7.73
CA ILE A 843 -27.75 -11.39 6.94
C ILE A 843 -27.66 -10.56 5.65
N GLY A 844 -26.58 -10.72 4.91
CA GLY A 844 -26.43 -10.09 3.61
C GLY A 844 -25.96 -8.65 3.69
N VAL A 845 -26.42 -7.80 2.78
CA VAL A 845 -26.00 -6.40 2.65
C VAL A 845 -27.12 -5.44 3.02
#